data_AF-A0A2E3EQF9-F1
#
_entry.id   AF-A0A2E3EQF9-F1
#
_cell.length_a   1.000
_cell.length_b   1.000
_cell.length_c   1.000
_cell.angle_alpha   90.00
_cell.angle_beta   90.00
_cell.angle_gamma   90.00
#
_symmetry.space_group_name_H-M   'P 1'
#
loop_
_entity.id
_entity.type
_entity.pdbx_description
1 polymer ?
#
loop_
_entity_poly.entity_id
_entity_poly.type
_entity_poly.pdbx_seq_one_letter_code
_entity_poly.pdbx_strand_id
1 'polypeptide(L)'
;MTPTKLLIGQIITVFAIVIGAVWFATQWTAGQLGYQPRLGPAWVSIGDYPVYLPWRLFEWWYAYEAYAPAIFNRAGAMAAAGGVLGVVVAIIGSLWRARQNRLVTTYGSSRWASKTEIEKAGLFDSGGVFLGTLKGRYLRHDGPEHIMCFAPTRSGKGVGLVIPTLLSWPHSAVIHDIKGENWQLTSGWRAKFSHCLLFNPTDPASARYNPLLEVRKGRNEVRDVQNIADILVDPEGSLERRTHWEKTGHSLLVGVILHILYAEEEKTLARVAAFLSDPSRSFERTLRVMMSTNHLGTEDNPQVHPVVAQAARELLNKSENERSGVLSTAMSFLGLYRDPTVAETTSACDWRIADLMDAERPVSLYLVVPPSDLSRTKPLVRLILNQIGRRLTERLQGEPGQGHRHQLLMMLDEFPALGRLDFFESALAYKAGYGIRSFLIAQSLNQISKAYGENNAILDNCHVRVAFASNDERTAKRISDSLGTATELRAQRNYAGHRLAPWLAHVMVSRQETARQLLTPGEVMQLPADEEIVMISGQAPIRARKLRYFEDANFTGRVCPPLGLSADGPYADRPPSRADDWSGQVRKPHADLIKPWSELVSGGEEDEGGLKRHPALPEEAPAKHQPERAPDAGLVDDEFDPADARRMDQLARNAATVRRAHALNNGMGDQADDDLIPSF
;
A
#
# COMPACT_ATOMS: atom_id res chain seq x y z
N MET A 1 24.20 -30.90 21.59
CA MET A 1 24.89 -32.21 21.72
C MET A 1 26.12 -32.19 20.82
N THR A 2 27.30 -32.56 21.31
CA THR A 2 28.53 -32.48 20.52
C THR A 2 28.52 -33.49 19.35
N PRO A 3 28.98 -33.11 18.14
CA PRO A 3 28.98 -33.98 16.95
C PRO A 3 29.67 -35.34 17.17
N THR A 4 30.63 -35.38 18.09
CA THR A 4 31.37 -36.58 18.49
C THR A 4 30.52 -37.61 19.22
N LYS A 5 29.55 -37.21 20.06
CA LYS A 5 28.71 -38.16 20.81
C LYS A 5 27.78 -38.98 19.88
N LEU A 6 27.27 -38.36 18.81
CA LEU A 6 26.43 -39.02 17.81
C LEU A 6 27.22 -39.97 16.90
N LEU A 7 28.49 -39.66 16.63
CA LEU A 7 29.38 -40.50 15.82
C LEU A 7 29.69 -41.83 16.52
N ILE A 8 29.95 -41.75 17.83
CA ILE A 8 30.19 -42.91 18.69
C ILE A 8 28.95 -43.79 18.74
N GLY A 9 27.75 -43.21 18.88
CA GLY A 9 26.49 -43.96 18.87
C GLY A 9 26.29 -44.80 17.60
N GLN A 10 26.50 -44.20 16.43
CA GLN A 10 26.37 -44.90 15.15
C GLN A 10 27.41 -46.02 14.99
N ILE A 11 28.65 -45.77 15.42
CA ILE A 11 29.71 -46.80 15.41
C ILE A 11 29.28 -47.99 16.28
N ILE A 12 28.81 -47.72 17.50
CA ILE A 12 28.32 -48.76 18.42
C ILE A 12 27.18 -49.55 17.79
N THR A 13 26.20 -48.90 17.15
CA THR A 13 25.09 -49.59 16.48
C THR A 13 25.56 -50.50 15.35
N VAL A 14 26.48 -50.04 14.50
CA VAL A 14 27.03 -50.86 13.40
C VAL A 14 27.78 -52.07 13.96
N PHE A 15 28.64 -51.87 14.97
CA PHE A 15 29.34 -52.98 15.62
C PHE A 15 28.38 -53.95 16.29
N ALA A 16 27.31 -53.47 16.95
CA ALA A 16 26.30 -54.32 17.56
C ALA A 16 25.56 -55.19 16.52
N ILE A 17 25.23 -54.64 15.35
CA ILE A 17 24.61 -55.39 14.24
C ILE A 17 25.55 -56.49 13.73
N VAL A 18 26.81 -56.14 13.48
CA VAL A 18 27.79 -57.09 12.95
C VAL A 18 28.09 -58.21 13.96
N ILE A 19 28.35 -57.85 15.21
CA ILE A 19 28.61 -58.82 16.29
C ILE A 19 27.36 -59.69 16.53
N GLY A 20 26.17 -59.10 16.53
CA GLY A 20 24.90 -59.82 16.68
C GLY A 20 24.64 -60.82 15.55
N ALA A 21 24.93 -60.45 14.29
CA ALA A 21 24.77 -61.35 13.15
C ALA A 21 25.77 -62.51 13.17
N VAL A 22 27.03 -62.23 13.52
CA VAL A 22 28.04 -63.28 13.74
C VAL A 22 27.60 -64.19 14.87
N TRP A 23 27.13 -63.64 15.99
CA TRP A 23 26.69 -64.43 17.14
C TRP A 23 25.47 -65.31 16.83
N PHE A 24 24.51 -64.77 16.07
CA PHE A 24 23.38 -65.53 15.56
C PHE A 24 23.82 -66.66 14.65
N ALA A 25 24.73 -66.40 13.70
CA ALA A 25 25.29 -67.43 12.83
C ALA A 25 26.03 -68.52 13.63
N THR A 26 26.70 -68.15 14.72
CA THR A 26 27.32 -69.10 15.65
C THR A 26 26.30 -69.99 16.34
N GLN A 27 25.25 -69.42 16.94
CA GLN A 27 24.22 -70.24 17.61
C GLN A 27 23.48 -71.14 16.60
N TRP A 28 23.20 -70.60 15.42
CA TRP A 28 22.56 -71.36 14.34
C TRP A 28 23.43 -72.54 13.89
N THR A 29 24.74 -72.33 13.73
CA THR A 29 25.70 -73.39 13.37
C THR A 29 25.78 -74.46 14.46
N ALA A 30 25.81 -74.06 15.74
CA ALA A 30 25.82 -74.99 16.86
C ALA A 30 24.55 -75.86 16.90
N GLY A 31 23.38 -75.27 16.62
CA GLY A 31 22.12 -76.00 16.51
C GLY A 31 22.08 -76.98 15.33
N GLN A 32 22.59 -76.58 14.16
CA GLN A 32 22.68 -77.46 12.98
C GLN A 32 23.65 -78.63 13.18
N LEU A 33 24.69 -78.45 14.00
CA LEU A 33 25.65 -79.48 14.38
C LEU A 33 25.24 -80.24 15.66
N GLY A 34 24.00 -80.05 16.12
CA GLY A 34 23.41 -80.79 17.24
C GLY A 34 24.12 -80.60 18.58
N TYR A 35 24.80 -79.45 18.79
CA TYR A 35 25.52 -79.14 20.03
C TYR A 35 26.54 -80.21 20.46
N GLN A 36 27.17 -80.85 19.48
CA GLN A 36 28.12 -81.94 19.75
C GLN A 36 29.27 -81.50 20.68
N PRO A 37 29.78 -82.38 21.57
CA PRO A 37 30.85 -82.05 22.52
C PRO A 37 32.14 -81.52 21.86
N ARG A 38 32.37 -81.86 20.58
CA ARG A 38 33.52 -81.41 19.79
C ARG A 38 33.50 -79.91 19.43
N LEU A 39 32.36 -79.22 19.61
CA LEU A 39 32.29 -77.76 19.46
C LEU A 39 32.97 -77.00 20.63
N GLY A 40 33.39 -77.72 21.66
CA GLY A 40 34.03 -77.17 22.86
C GLY A 40 33.01 -76.76 23.93
N PRO A 41 33.49 -76.23 25.07
CA PRO A 41 32.62 -75.81 26.15
C PRO A 41 31.76 -74.61 25.72
N ALA A 42 30.48 -74.66 26.09
CA ALA A 42 29.58 -73.51 26.00
C ALA A 42 30.05 -72.39 26.92
N TRP A 43 29.76 -71.14 26.55
CA TRP A 43 30.08 -69.98 27.37
C TRP A 43 29.13 -69.84 28.55
N VAL A 44 27.84 -70.07 28.29
CA VAL A 44 26.77 -70.14 29.30
C VAL A 44 25.70 -71.09 28.78
N SER A 45 25.00 -71.77 29.67
CA SER A 45 23.83 -72.57 29.31
C SER A 45 22.57 -71.86 29.80
N ILE A 46 21.61 -71.64 28.92
CA ILE A 46 20.31 -71.07 29.26
C ILE A 46 19.28 -72.20 29.14
N GLY A 47 18.87 -72.77 30.27
CA GLY A 47 18.13 -74.02 30.29
C GLY A 47 18.95 -75.15 29.66
N ASP A 48 18.35 -75.88 28.72
CA ASP A 48 19.01 -76.98 27.98
C ASP A 48 19.81 -76.51 26.74
N TYR A 49 19.85 -75.21 26.46
CA TYR A 49 20.53 -74.67 25.27
C TYR A 49 21.91 -74.11 25.61
N PRO A 50 22.99 -74.70 25.07
CA PRO A 50 24.33 -74.15 25.23
C PRO A 50 24.52 -72.93 24.32
N VAL A 51 24.96 -71.82 24.91
CA VAL A 51 25.25 -70.56 24.21
C VAL A 51 26.75 -70.40 24.03
N TYR A 52 27.18 -70.20 22.79
CA TYR A 52 28.61 -70.07 22.43
C TYR A 52 29.02 -68.62 22.20
N LEU A 53 30.32 -68.32 22.31
CA LEU A 53 30.87 -66.99 22.01
C LEU A 53 30.78 -66.68 20.51
N PRO A 54 30.54 -65.43 20.10
CA PRO A 54 30.35 -65.07 18.68
C PRO A 54 31.47 -65.55 17.74
N TRP A 55 32.73 -65.46 18.14
CA TRP A 55 33.86 -65.84 17.27
C TRP A 55 34.09 -67.35 17.11
N ARG A 56 33.40 -68.21 17.89
CA ARG A 56 33.50 -69.67 17.74
C ARG A 56 33.16 -70.15 16.34
N LEU A 57 32.32 -69.42 15.61
CA LEU A 57 32.00 -69.70 14.22
C LEU A 57 33.27 -69.85 13.36
N PHE A 58 34.28 -68.98 13.53
CA PHE A 58 35.50 -69.02 12.71
C PHE A 58 36.41 -70.20 13.06
N GLU A 59 36.51 -70.55 14.35
CA GLU A 59 37.24 -71.73 14.80
C GLU A 59 36.61 -73.01 14.25
N TRP A 60 35.27 -73.10 14.30
CA TRP A 60 34.54 -74.24 13.77
C TRP A 60 34.58 -74.29 12.24
N TRP A 61 34.56 -73.13 11.59
CA TRP A 61 34.69 -73.05 10.14
C TRP A 61 36.05 -73.62 9.72
N TYR A 62 37.14 -73.18 10.35
CA TYR A 62 38.48 -73.72 10.07
C TYR A 62 38.60 -75.22 10.36
N ALA A 63 38.01 -75.71 11.46
CA ALA A 63 38.15 -77.10 11.89
C ALA A 63 37.21 -78.08 11.16
N TYR A 64 36.03 -77.64 10.75
CA TYR A 64 34.93 -78.54 10.36
C TYR A 64 34.30 -78.25 8.98
N GLU A 65 34.72 -77.21 8.27
CA GLU A 65 34.17 -76.87 6.93
C GLU A 65 34.25 -78.02 5.94
N ALA A 66 35.36 -78.78 5.93
CA ALA A 66 35.53 -79.91 5.03
C ALA A 66 34.45 -81.00 5.21
N TYR A 67 33.83 -81.09 6.39
CA TYR A 67 32.81 -82.09 6.71
C TYR A 67 31.37 -81.59 6.53
N ALA A 68 31.14 -80.28 6.65
CA ALA A 68 29.80 -79.69 6.59
C ALA A 68 29.75 -78.37 5.79
N PRO A 69 30.19 -78.37 4.52
CA PRO A 69 30.39 -77.14 3.74
C PRO A 69 29.09 -76.35 3.54
N ALA A 70 27.94 -77.02 3.38
CA ALA A 70 26.66 -76.37 3.22
C ALA A 70 26.19 -75.58 4.47
N ILE A 71 26.56 -76.06 5.67
CA ILE A 71 26.22 -75.39 6.94
C ILE A 71 27.08 -74.14 7.09
N PHE A 72 28.40 -74.25 6.90
CA PHE A 72 29.32 -73.11 7.04
C PHE A 72 29.13 -72.06 5.94
N ASN A 73 28.79 -72.44 4.71
CA ASN A 73 28.43 -71.48 3.66
C ASN A 73 27.18 -70.65 4.02
N ARG A 74 26.15 -71.28 4.61
CA ARG A 74 24.94 -70.57 5.07
C ARG A 74 25.22 -69.70 6.29
N ALA A 75 25.98 -70.19 7.26
CA ALA A 75 26.39 -69.41 8.43
C ALA A 75 27.25 -68.20 8.02
N GLY A 76 28.14 -68.38 7.04
CA GLY A 76 28.91 -67.33 6.40
C GLY A 76 28.04 -66.28 5.72
N ALA A 77 27.02 -66.71 4.96
CA ALA A 77 26.06 -65.80 4.36
C ALA A 77 25.27 -64.99 5.41
N MET A 78 24.87 -65.62 6.53
CA MET A 78 24.20 -64.94 7.64
C MET A 78 25.10 -63.91 8.32
N ALA A 79 26.36 -64.25 8.59
CA ALA A 79 27.34 -63.32 9.14
C ALA A 79 27.63 -62.15 8.17
N ALA A 80 27.80 -62.45 6.87
CA ALA A 80 28.03 -61.45 5.83
C ALA A 80 26.84 -60.50 5.66
N ALA A 81 25.60 -61.00 5.77
CA ALA A 81 24.39 -60.18 5.73
C ALA A 81 24.36 -59.13 6.85
N GLY A 82 24.90 -59.44 8.03
CA GLY A 82 25.09 -58.47 9.11
C GLY A 82 26.05 -57.34 8.75
N GLY A 83 27.13 -57.64 8.04
CA GLY A 83 28.06 -56.64 7.49
C GLY A 83 27.38 -55.70 6.51
N VAL A 84 26.61 -56.25 5.55
CA VAL A 84 25.85 -55.46 4.58
C VAL A 84 24.81 -54.57 5.29
N LEU A 85 24.07 -55.12 6.25
CA LEU A 85 23.08 -54.38 7.02
C LEU A 85 23.74 -53.25 7.84
N GLY A 86 24.90 -53.52 8.44
CA GLY A 86 25.69 -52.50 9.14
C GLY A 86 26.09 -51.33 8.23
N VAL A 87 26.51 -51.62 7.00
CA VAL A 87 26.82 -50.59 5.99
C VAL A 87 25.58 -49.77 5.62
N VAL A 88 24.43 -50.41 5.41
CA VAL A 88 23.17 -49.72 5.10
C VAL A 88 22.76 -48.78 6.23
N VAL A 89 22.79 -49.26 7.48
CA VAL A 89 22.49 -48.43 8.67
C VAL A 89 23.48 -47.27 8.80
N ALA A 90 24.76 -47.50 8.49
CA ALA A 90 25.76 -46.44 8.51
C ALA A 90 25.48 -45.35 7.46
N ILE A 91 25.08 -45.74 6.25
CA ILE A 91 24.71 -44.81 5.17
C ILE A 91 23.48 -43.99 5.58
N ILE A 92 22.43 -44.65 6.08
CA ILE A 92 21.19 -43.98 6.53
C ILE A 92 21.50 -43.00 7.67
N GLY A 93 22.26 -43.42 8.68
CA GLY A 93 22.67 -42.56 9.80
C GLY A 93 23.50 -41.34 9.35
N SER A 94 24.38 -41.53 8.36
CA SER A 94 25.17 -40.44 7.77
C SER A 94 24.29 -39.43 7.02
N LEU A 95 23.34 -39.92 6.21
CA LEU A 95 22.38 -39.07 5.48
C LEU A 95 21.46 -38.30 6.43
N TRP A 96 21.00 -38.94 7.51
CA TRP A 96 20.17 -38.29 8.53
C TRP A 96 20.92 -37.17 9.25
N ARG A 97 22.19 -37.40 9.61
CA ARG A 97 23.05 -36.38 10.22
C ARG A 97 23.35 -35.21 9.28
N ALA A 98 23.59 -35.52 8.00
CA ALA A 98 23.78 -34.49 6.98
C ALA A 98 22.56 -33.57 6.85
N ARG A 99 21.34 -34.10 7.03
CA ARG A 99 20.11 -33.31 7.11
C ARG A 99 20.03 -32.47 8.39
N GLN A 100 20.44 -33.00 9.54
CA GLN A 100 20.36 -32.29 10.83
C GLN A 100 21.32 -31.07 10.89
N ASN A 101 22.48 -31.15 10.26
CA ASN A 101 23.41 -30.02 10.14
C ASN A 101 22.87 -28.85 9.29
N ARG A 102 21.78 -29.03 8.53
CA ARG A 102 21.12 -27.94 7.81
C ARG A 102 20.15 -27.13 8.69
N LEU A 103 19.93 -27.53 9.95
CA LEU A 103 18.97 -26.90 10.87
C LEU A 103 19.63 -26.00 11.92
N VAL A 104 20.88 -25.59 11.71
CA VAL A 104 21.58 -24.69 12.64
C VAL A 104 21.03 -23.27 12.47
N THR A 105 20.54 -22.67 13.55
CA THR A 105 19.86 -21.35 13.55
C THR A 105 20.42 -20.37 14.57
N THR A 106 21.66 -20.56 15.03
CA THR A 106 22.30 -19.83 16.15
C THR A 106 22.22 -18.31 16.05
N TYR A 107 22.37 -17.75 14.85
CA TYR A 107 22.33 -16.29 14.60
C TYR A 107 21.02 -15.82 13.95
N GLY A 108 20.09 -16.73 13.68
CA GLY A 108 18.84 -16.46 12.99
C GLY A 108 18.38 -17.63 12.13
N SER A 109 17.06 -17.77 12.01
CA SER A 109 16.37 -18.87 11.33
C SER A 109 15.76 -18.46 9.98
N SER A 110 16.06 -17.25 9.49
CA SER A 110 15.49 -16.73 8.25
C SER A 110 15.89 -17.60 7.05
N ARG A 111 14.92 -17.90 6.19
CA ARG A 111 15.11 -18.74 5.00
C ARG A 111 14.02 -18.45 3.99
N TRP A 112 14.21 -18.90 2.76
CA TRP A 112 13.15 -18.91 1.76
C TRP A 112 12.08 -19.96 2.09
N ALA A 113 10.83 -19.68 1.73
CA ALA A 113 9.73 -20.60 1.86
C ALA A 113 9.93 -21.85 1.01
N SER A 114 9.56 -23.00 1.58
CA SER A 114 9.51 -24.27 0.87
C SER A 114 8.24 -24.36 0.03
N LYS A 115 8.27 -25.18 -1.03
CA LYS A 115 7.10 -25.44 -1.88
C LYS A 115 5.88 -25.89 -1.06
N THR A 116 6.08 -26.72 -0.05
CA THR A 116 5.02 -27.22 0.83
C THR A 116 4.38 -26.14 1.70
N GLU A 117 5.16 -25.12 2.12
CA GLU A 117 4.60 -23.99 2.88
C GLU A 117 3.77 -23.09 1.97
N ILE A 118 4.26 -22.84 0.76
CA ILE A 118 3.55 -22.06 -0.27
C ILE A 118 2.24 -22.76 -0.66
N GLU A 119 2.24 -24.08 -0.79
CA GLU A 119 1.03 -24.88 -1.03
C GLU A 119 0.06 -24.82 0.15
N LYS A 120 0.54 -24.96 1.39
CA LYS A 120 -0.31 -24.85 2.59
C LYS A 120 -0.91 -23.46 2.78
N ALA A 121 -0.24 -22.44 2.29
CA ALA A 121 -0.70 -21.06 2.29
C ALA A 121 -1.73 -20.75 1.18
N GLY A 122 -2.08 -21.73 0.33
CA GLY A 122 -3.03 -21.55 -0.77
C GLY A 122 -2.50 -20.70 -1.93
N LEU A 123 -1.20 -20.41 -1.98
CA LEU A 123 -0.66 -19.45 -2.95
C LEU A 123 -0.62 -19.97 -4.38
N PHE A 124 -0.83 -21.27 -4.59
CA PHE A 124 -0.95 -21.84 -5.93
C PHE A 124 -2.39 -22.08 -6.37
N ASP A 125 -3.37 -21.58 -5.60
CA ASP A 125 -4.78 -21.67 -5.96
C ASP A 125 -5.12 -20.71 -7.11
N SER A 126 -6.29 -20.90 -7.72
CA SER A 126 -6.71 -20.13 -8.90
C SER A 126 -7.35 -18.78 -8.57
N GLY A 127 -7.72 -18.52 -7.32
CA GLY A 127 -8.36 -17.28 -6.91
C GLY A 127 -7.39 -16.12 -6.64
N GLY A 128 -7.91 -14.91 -6.54
CA GLY A 128 -7.16 -13.78 -5.99
C GLY A 128 -6.29 -12.97 -6.96
N VAL A 129 -5.45 -12.11 -6.37
CA VAL A 129 -4.54 -11.22 -7.10
C VAL A 129 -3.21 -11.92 -7.37
N PHE A 130 -2.50 -11.54 -8.43
CA PHE A 130 -1.20 -12.13 -8.77
C PHE A 130 -0.07 -11.51 -7.95
N LEU A 131 0.85 -12.37 -7.52
CA LEU A 131 2.06 -12.02 -6.79
C LEU A 131 3.35 -12.44 -7.52
N GLY A 132 3.23 -13.12 -8.67
CA GLY A 132 4.38 -13.64 -9.41
C GLY A 132 4.23 -15.07 -9.88
N THR A 133 5.37 -15.74 -10.08
CA THR A 133 5.45 -17.15 -10.42
C THR A 133 6.55 -17.87 -9.64
N LEU A 134 6.35 -19.16 -9.38
CA LEU A 134 7.39 -20.03 -8.83
C LEU A 134 7.40 -21.35 -9.60
N LYS A 135 8.52 -21.63 -10.28
CA LYS A 135 8.73 -22.85 -11.07
C LYS A 135 7.59 -23.13 -12.07
N GLY A 136 7.12 -22.09 -12.76
CA GLY A 136 6.06 -22.18 -13.77
C GLY A 136 4.63 -22.22 -13.22
N ARG A 137 4.43 -22.12 -11.90
CA ARG A 137 3.09 -21.97 -11.30
C ARG A 137 2.87 -20.53 -10.85
N TYR A 138 1.66 -20.00 -11.05
CA TYR A 138 1.30 -18.68 -10.54
C TYR A 138 1.28 -18.66 -9.02
N LEU A 139 1.79 -17.58 -8.45
CA LEU A 139 1.55 -17.21 -7.07
C LEU A 139 0.38 -16.24 -7.04
N ARG A 140 -0.69 -16.60 -6.33
CA ARG A 140 -1.86 -15.76 -6.15
C ARG A 140 -2.23 -15.67 -4.68
N HIS A 141 -2.87 -14.57 -4.31
CA HIS A 141 -3.37 -14.37 -2.96
C HIS A 141 -4.83 -13.97 -3.01
N ASP A 142 -5.67 -14.82 -2.41
CA ASP A 142 -7.11 -14.65 -2.33
C ASP A 142 -7.63 -14.35 -0.91
N GLY A 143 -6.72 -14.04 0.01
CA GLY A 143 -7.07 -13.60 1.35
C GLY A 143 -7.61 -12.17 1.37
N PRO A 144 -8.30 -11.76 2.45
CA PRO A 144 -8.85 -10.41 2.57
C PRO A 144 -7.77 -9.33 2.79
N GLU A 145 -6.52 -9.74 3.00
CA GLU A 145 -5.40 -8.85 3.30
C GLU A 145 -5.04 -7.92 2.13
N HIS A 146 -4.45 -6.79 2.48
CA HIS A 146 -4.01 -5.78 1.53
C HIS A 146 -2.59 -6.02 1.05
N ILE A 147 -2.33 -5.58 -0.18
CA ILE A 147 -1.06 -5.78 -0.88
C ILE A 147 -0.36 -4.44 -1.04
N MET A 148 0.92 -4.38 -0.67
CA MET A 148 1.82 -3.27 -0.98
C MET A 148 2.92 -3.75 -1.93
N CYS A 149 3.08 -3.09 -3.07
CA CYS A 149 4.15 -3.36 -4.01
C CYS A 149 5.15 -2.20 -4.07
N PHE A 150 6.43 -2.50 -3.83
CA PHE A 150 7.55 -1.58 -4.04
C PHE A 150 8.20 -1.87 -5.38
N ALA A 151 7.92 -1.01 -6.36
CA ALA A 151 8.35 -1.22 -7.72
C ALA A 151 8.75 0.11 -8.37
N PRO A 152 10.05 0.34 -8.62
CA PRO A 152 10.52 1.53 -9.33
C PRO A 152 9.89 1.68 -10.72
N THR A 153 10.07 2.85 -11.33
CA THR A 153 9.63 3.06 -12.71
C THR A 153 10.28 2.07 -13.66
N ARG A 154 9.54 1.64 -14.70
CA ARG A 154 9.98 0.68 -15.73
C ARG A 154 10.45 -0.69 -15.19
N SER A 155 10.02 -1.08 -14.00
CA SER A 155 10.43 -2.34 -13.36
C SER A 155 9.54 -3.55 -13.68
N GLY A 156 8.49 -3.36 -14.48
CA GLY A 156 7.58 -4.42 -14.94
C GLY A 156 6.33 -4.65 -14.09
N LYS A 157 6.01 -3.76 -13.12
CA LYS A 157 4.86 -3.90 -12.21
C LYS A 157 3.51 -4.04 -12.94
N GLY A 158 3.31 -3.24 -13.99
CA GLY A 158 2.12 -3.29 -14.84
C GLY A 158 1.99 -4.64 -15.55
N VAL A 159 3.12 -5.12 -16.08
CA VAL A 159 3.22 -6.34 -16.88
C VAL A 159 2.97 -7.61 -16.05
N GLY A 160 3.52 -7.68 -14.85
CA GLY A 160 3.52 -8.91 -14.04
C GLY A 160 2.48 -8.98 -12.94
N LEU A 161 2.02 -7.84 -12.42
CA LEU A 161 1.09 -7.81 -11.29
C LEU A 161 -0.25 -7.21 -11.68
N VAL A 162 -0.26 -6.00 -12.25
CA VAL A 162 -1.49 -5.23 -12.51
C VAL A 162 -2.35 -5.87 -13.60
N ILE A 163 -1.81 -5.98 -14.83
CA ILE A 163 -2.56 -6.50 -15.98
C ILE A 163 -3.06 -7.94 -15.74
N PRO A 164 -2.22 -8.89 -15.30
CA PRO A 164 -2.68 -10.25 -15.00
C PRO A 164 -3.81 -10.30 -13.97
N THR A 165 -3.72 -9.46 -12.93
CA THR A 165 -4.76 -9.34 -11.90
C THR A 165 -6.05 -8.79 -12.50
N LEU A 166 -6.02 -7.68 -13.24
CA LEU A 166 -7.22 -7.09 -13.84
C LEU A 166 -7.89 -8.02 -14.87
N LEU A 167 -7.13 -8.81 -15.61
CA LEU A 167 -7.64 -9.79 -16.60
C LEU A 167 -8.21 -11.07 -15.97
N SER A 168 -8.03 -11.28 -14.66
CA SER A 168 -8.47 -12.50 -13.96
C SER A 168 -9.37 -12.24 -12.77
N TRP A 169 -9.37 -11.02 -12.21
CA TRP A 169 -10.20 -10.65 -11.08
C TRP A 169 -11.68 -10.65 -11.49
N PRO A 170 -12.54 -11.53 -10.93
CA PRO A 170 -13.89 -11.72 -11.43
C PRO A 170 -14.89 -10.68 -10.88
N HIS A 171 -14.52 -9.94 -9.84
CA HIS A 171 -15.39 -8.96 -9.19
C HIS A 171 -15.08 -7.52 -9.64
N SER A 172 -15.67 -6.56 -8.94
CA SER A 172 -15.54 -5.15 -9.22
C SER A 172 -14.13 -4.64 -8.94
N ALA A 173 -13.73 -3.60 -9.66
CA ALA A 173 -12.42 -2.98 -9.49
C ALA A 173 -12.52 -1.45 -9.65
N VAL A 174 -11.82 -0.72 -8.78
CA VAL A 174 -11.51 0.70 -8.97
C VAL A 174 -10.02 0.77 -9.26
N ILE A 175 -9.68 1.26 -10.45
CA ILE A 175 -8.32 1.30 -10.99
C ILE A 175 -7.89 2.75 -11.11
N HIS A 176 -6.90 3.17 -10.34
CA HIS A 176 -6.22 4.45 -10.59
C HIS A 176 -5.09 4.22 -11.61
N ASP A 177 -5.20 4.85 -12.77
CA ASP A 177 -4.33 4.62 -13.92
C ASP A 177 -3.88 5.94 -14.55
N ILE A 178 -2.72 6.44 -14.12
CA ILE A 178 -2.16 7.71 -14.61
C ILE A 178 -1.83 7.65 -16.12
N LYS A 179 -1.63 6.47 -16.70
CA LYS A 179 -1.18 6.34 -18.09
C LYS A 179 -2.27 5.90 -19.07
N GLY A 180 -3.39 5.40 -18.57
CA GLY A 180 -4.43 4.76 -19.38
C GLY A 180 -4.04 3.38 -19.92
N GLU A 181 -2.86 2.85 -19.59
CA GLU A 181 -2.38 1.55 -20.09
C GLU A 181 -3.28 0.40 -19.59
N ASN A 182 -3.78 0.50 -18.35
CA ASN A 182 -4.67 -0.52 -17.78
C ASN A 182 -6.02 -0.48 -18.49
N TRP A 183 -6.57 0.69 -18.77
CA TRP A 183 -7.79 0.83 -19.57
C TRP A 183 -7.63 0.17 -20.95
N GLN A 184 -6.57 0.55 -21.68
CA GLN A 184 -6.33 0.07 -23.05
C GLN A 184 -6.18 -1.44 -23.15
N LEU A 185 -5.52 -2.07 -22.16
CA LEU A 185 -5.19 -3.50 -22.24
C LEU A 185 -6.21 -4.42 -21.59
N THR A 186 -7.03 -3.92 -20.65
CA THR A 186 -7.87 -4.78 -19.81
C THR A 186 -9.37 -4.52 -19.91
N SER A 187 -9.79 -3.30 -20.27
CA SER A 187 -11.22 -2.95 -20.28
C SER A 187 -12.03 -3.76 -21.29
N GLY A 188 -11.52 -3.99 -22.50
CA GLY A 188 -12.23 -4.76 -23.54
C GLY A 188 -12.56 -6.19 -23.13
N TRP A 189 -11.70 -6.82 -22.33
CA TRP A 189 -11.97 -8.16 -21.78
C TRP A 189 -12.91 -8.10 -20.58
N ARG A 190 -12.71 -7.12 -19.70
CA ARG A 190 -13.56 -6.93 -18.52
C ARG A 190 -14.99 -6.58 -18.90
N ALA A 191 -15.21 -5.87 -20.02
CA ALA A 191 -16.53 -5.54 -20.56
C ALA A 191 -17.38 -6.79 -20.90
N LYS A 192 -16.76 -7.96 -21.06
CA LYS A 192 -17.47 -9.22 -21.32
C LYS A 192 -18.25 -9.74 -20.10
N PHE A 193 -17.88 -9.30 -18.89
CA PHE A 193 -18.48 -9.78 -17.64
C PHE A 193 -18.78 -8.68 -16.61
N SER A 194 -18.24 -7.49 -16.78
CA SER A 194 -18.41 -6.33 -15.90
C SER A 194 -18.78 -5.10 -16.72
N HIS A 195 -19.42 -4.11 -16.09
CA HIS A 195 -19.54 -2.78 -16.70
C HIS A 195 -18.19 -2.06 -16.62
N CYS A 196 -17.65 -1.60 -17.74
CA CYS A 196 -16.38 -0.91 -17.82
C CYS A 196 -16.59 0.60 -18.00
N LEU A 197 -16.32 1.35 -16.94
CA LEU A 197 -16.49 2.80 -16.87
C LEU A 197 -15.12 3.47 -16.93
N LEU A 198 -14.91 4.35 -17.91
CA LEU A 198 -13.78 5.28 -17.94
C LEU A 198 -14.21 6.60 -17.32
N PHE A 199 -13.53 7.05 -16.27
CA PHE A 199 -13.64 8.42 -15.76
C PHE A 199 -12.32 9.15 -16.02
N ASN A 200 -12.31 10.02 -17.02
CA ASN A 200 -11.28 11.02 -17.23
C ASN A 200 -11.93 12.41 -17.20
N PRO A 201 -11.58 13.27 -16.21
CA PRO A 201 -12.22 14.58 -16.05
C PRO A 201 -11.92 15.56 -17.18
N THR A 202 -10.97 15.25 -18.07
CA THR A 202 -10.63 16.07 -19.25
C THR A 202 -11.12 15.48 -20.57
N ASP A 203 -11.96 14.45 -20.54
CA ASP A 203 -12.54 13.82 -21.73
C ASP A 203 -14.07 13.74 -21.62
N PRO A 204 -14.83 14.53 -22.40
CA PRO A 204 -16.30 14.51 -22.41
C PRO A 204 -16.91 13.14 -22.74
N ALA A 205 -16.20 12.27 -23.43
CA ALA A 205 -16.67 10.91 -23.76
C ALA A 205 -16.57 9.95 -22.57
N SER A 206 -16.03 10.40 -21.43
CA SER A 206 -15.96 9.62 -20.19
C SER A 206 -17.32 9.49 -19.51
N ALA A 207 -17.47 8.43 -18.72
CA ALA A 207 -18.59 8.28 -17.81
C ALA A 207 -18.60 9.45 -16.82
N ARG A 208 -19.78 10.05 -16.60
CA ARG A 208 -19.93 11.21 -15.72
C ARG A 208 -20.12 10.78 -14.28
N TYR A 209 -19.59 11.58 -13.37
CA TYR A 209 -19.78 11.41 -11.94
C TYR A 209 -19.89 12.77 -11.24
N ASN A 210 -21.03 13.03 -10.62
CA ASN A 210 -21.29 14.22 -9.84
C ASN A 210 -21.17 13.91 -8.34
N PRO A 211 -20.12 14.41 -7.64
CA PRO A 211 -19.91 14.16 -6.21
C PRO A 211 -21.06 14.65 -5.32
N LEU A 212 -21.81 15.67 -5.74
CA LEU A 212 -22.90 16.24 -4.94
C LEU A 212 -24.15 15.34 -4.94
N LEU A 213 -24.38 14.57 -6.01
CA LEU A 213 -25.51 13.64 -6.06
C LEU A 213 -25.32 12.43 -5.13
N GLU A 214 -24.10 12.16 -4.68
CA GLU A 214 -23.85 11.15 -3.65
C GLU A 214 -24.20 11.63 -2.24
N VAL A 215 -24.48 12.92 -2.00
CA VAL A 215 -24.90 13.44 -0.68
C VAL A 215 -26.27 12.87 -0.32
N ARG A 216 -26.41 12.28 0.87
CA ARG A 216 -27.69 11.72 1.33
C ARG A 216 -28.50 12.77 2.07
N LYS A 217 -29.71 13.02 1.62
CA LYS A 217 -30.62 13.99 2.24
C LYS A 217 -31.05 13.53 3.65
N GLY A 218 -31.25 14.49 4.55
CA GLY A 218 -31.66 14.24 5.94
C GLY A 218 -30.46 14.16 6.88
N ARG A 219 -30.44 13.17 7.79
CA ARG A 219 -29.48 13.15 8.93
C ARG A 219 -28.00 13.16 8.54
N ASN A 220 -27.65 12.71 7.33
CA ASN A 220 -26.27 12.61 6.88
C ASN A 220 -25.83 13.79 5.99
N GLU A 221 -26.73 14.67 5.56
CA GLU A 221 -26.43 15.65 4.50
C GLU A 221 -25.30 16.61 4.89
N VAL A 222 -25.34 17.13 6.12
CA VAL A 222 -24.30 18.04 6.64
C VAL A 222 -22.96 17.31 6.73
N ARG A 223 -22.94 16.07 7.25
CA ARG A 223 -21.73 15.26 7.35
C ARG A 223 -21.13 14.99 5.98
N ASP A 224 -21.96 14.57 5.03
CA ASP A 224 -21.52 14.23 3.68
C ASP A 224 -20.99 15.48 2.94
N VAL A 225 -21.62 16.64 3.10
CA VAL A 225 -21.15 17.92 2.54
C VAL A 225 -19.85 18.41 3.20
N GLN A 226 -19.72 18.30 4.52
CA GLN A 226 -18.48 18.63 5.23
C GLN A 226 -17.31 17.81 4.69
N ASN A 227 -17.52 16.52 4.44
CA ASN A 227 -16.48 15.65 3.87
C ASN A 227 -16.04 16.08 2.46
N ILE A 228 -16.97 16.61 1.66
CA ILE A 228 -16.65 17.17 0.33
C ILE A 228 -15.83 18.45 0.52
N ALA A 229 -16.31 19.37 1.37
CA ALA A 229 -15.63 20.63 1.66
C ALA A 229 -14.21 20.43 2.24
N ASP A 230 -14.02 19.43 3.09
CA ASP A 230 -12.71 19.08 3.65
C ASP A 230 -11.67 18.78 2.56
N ILE A 231 -12.07 18.05 1.50
CA ILE A 231 -11.19 17.73 0.37
C ILE A 231 -10.98 18.92 -0.55
N LEU A 232 -12.02 19.73 -0.76
CA LEU A 232 -11.90 20.93 -1.59
C LEU A 232 -10.92 21.94 -0.99
N VAL A 233 -10.93 22.08 0.33
CA VAL A 233 -10.07 23.03 1.07
C VAL A 233 -8.66 22.45 1.31
N ASP A 234 -8.50 21.13 1.39
CA ASP A 234 -7.20 20.45 1.45
C ASP A 234 -6.97 19.51 0.24
N PRO A 235 -6.71 20.07 -0.96
CA PRO A 235 -6.54 19.29 -2.18
C PRO A 235 -5.33 18.33 -2.13
N GLU A 236 -4.34 18.58 -1.28
CA GLU A 236 -3.12 17.76 -1.16
C GLU A 236 -3.16 16.78 0.03
N GLY A 237 -4.03 17.02 1.03
CA GLY A 237 -4.10 16.23 2.27
C GLY A 237 -2.93 16.53 3.22
N SER A 238 -2.27 17.68 3.04
CA SER A 238 -1.02 18.02 3.73
C SER A 238 -1.18 19.11 4.77
N LEU A 239 -2.39 19.65 4.97
CA LEU A 239 -2.63 20.72 5.93
C LEU A 239 -2.62 20.15 7.36
N GLU A 240 -1.53 20.37 8.10
CA GLU A 240 -1.48 20.04 9.54
C GLU A 240 -2.43 20.91 10.36
N ARG A 241 -2.59 22.18 9.97
CA ARG A 241 -3.54 23.13 10.57
C ARG A 241 -4.10 24.06 9.51
N ARG A 242 -5.42 24.24 9.51
CA ARG A 242 -6.10 25.19 8.63
C ARG A 242 -5.90 26.63 9.09
N THR A 243 -5.62 27.52 8.14
CA THR A 243 -5.63 28.97 8.36
C THR A 243 -7.04 29.48 8.67
N HIS A 244 -7.17 30.69 9.21
CA HIS A 244 -8.49 31.31 9.45
C HIS A 244 -9.32 31.41 8.16
N TRP A 245 -8.67 31.75 7.04
CA TRP A 245 -9.29 31.86 5.72
C TRP A 245 -9.78 30.51 5.19
N GLU A 246 -9.00 29.44 5.39
CA GLU A 246 -9.42 28.08 5.05
C GLU A 246 -10.58 27.58 5.91
N LYS A 247 -10.58 27.89 7.22
CA LYS A 247 -11.69 27.53 8.11
C LYS A 247 -12.98 28.24 7.72
N THR A 248 -12.92 29.55 7.47
CA THR A 248 -14.10 30.33 7.11
C THR A 248 -14.57 30.00 5.68
N GLY A 249 -13.63 29.77 4.75
CA GLY A 249 -13.92 29.30 3.40
C GLY A 249 -14.56 27.91 3.39
N HIS A 250 -14.11 27.00 4.27
CA HIS A 250 -14.74 25.71 4.50
C HIS A 250 -16.20 25.89 4.95
N SER A 251 -16.46 26.70 5.99
CA SER A 251 -17.83 26.98 6.46
C SER A 251 -18.73 27.54 5.36
N LEU A 252 -18.19 28.47 4.54
CA LEU A 252 -18.90 29.00 3.38
C LEU A 252 -19.26 27.90 2.37
N LEU A 253 -18.28 27.07 1.97
CA LEU A 253 -18.52 25.98 1.02
C LEU A 253 -19.58 25.00 1.53
N VAL A 254 -19.56 24.63 2.81
CA VAL A 254 -20.59 23.76 3.40
C VAL A 254 -21.97 24.39 3.28
N GLY A 255 -22.12 25.65 3.67
CA GLY A 255 -23.40 26.36 3.59
C GLY A 255 -23.90 26.53 2.15
N VAL A 256 -23.00 26.85 1.21
CA VAL A 256 -23.37 27.05 -0.20
C VAL A 256 -23.71 25.73 -0.87
N ILE A 257 -22.92 24.67 -0.68
CA ILE A 257 -23.23 23.35 -1.26
C ILE A 257 -24.61 22.87 -0.79
N LEU A 258 -24.92 22.98 0.51
CA LEU A 258 -26.25 22.66 1.02
C LEU A 258 -27.33 23.54 0.38
N HIS A 259 -27.08 24.84 0.24
CA HIS A 259 -28.01 25.74 -0.44
C HIS A 259 -28.26 25.29 -1.89
N ILE A 260 -27.24 24.99 -2.68
CA ILE A 260 -27.36 24.50 -4.07
C ILE A 260 -28.17 23.21 -4.13
N LEU A 261 -27.86 22.25 -3.24
CA LEU A 261 -28.57 20.97 -3.17
C LEU A 261 -30.09 21.16 -2.98
N TYR A 262 -30.51 22.14 -2.20
CA TYR A 262 -31.93 22.43 -1.99
C TYR A 262 -32.55 23.39 -3.02
N ALA A 263 -31.83 24.42 -3.46
CA ALA A 263 -32.42 25.64 -4.02
C ALA A 263 -32.16 25.86 -5.52
N GLU A 264 -31.23 25.14 -6.13
CA GLU A 264 -30.87 25.31 -7.54
C GLU A 264 -31.24 24.08 -8.36
N GLU A 265 -31.56 24.21 -9.65
CA GLU A 265 -31.86 23.04 -10.49
C GLU A 265 -30.63 22.17 -10.73
N GLU A 266 -29.50 22.80 -11.06
CA GLU A 266 -28.21 22.14 -11.28
C GLU A 266 -27.50 21.87 -9.95
N LYS A 267 -27.40 20.60 -9.57
CA LYS A 267 -26.78 20.17 -8.31
C LYS A 267 -25.28 19.91 -8.49
N THR A 268 -24.50 20.87 -8.99
CA THR A 268 -23.09 20.63 -9.40
C THR A 268 -22.11 21.57 -8.68
N LEU A 269 -20.83 21.16 -8.60
CA LEU A 269 -19.75 22.04 -8.08
C LEU A 269 -19.50 23.23 -9.01
N ALA A 270 -19.73 23.09 -10.31
CA ALA A 270 -19.72 24.20 -11.25
C ALA A 270 -20.80 25.24 -10.91
N ARG A 271 -22.01 24.78 -10.53
CA ARG A 271 -23.10 25.66 -10.09
C ARG A 271 -22.78 26.36 -8.76
N VAL A 272 -22.10 25.70 -7.83
CA VAL A 272 -21.58 26.34 -6.59
C VAL A 272 -20.67 27.52 -6.94
N ALA A 273 -19.73 27.33 -7.87
CA ALA A 273 -18.83 28.39 -8.31
C ALA A 273 -19.60 29.54 -8.99
N ALA A 274 -20.49 29.21 -9.94
CA ALA A 274 -21.30 30.21 -10.64
C ALA A 274 -22.20 31.02 -9.69
N PHE A 275 -22.77 30.35 -8.67
CA PHE A 275 -23.59 31.00 -7.65
C PHE A 275 -22.78 32.01 -6.82
N LEU A 276 -21.55 31.67 -6.45
CA LEU A 276 -20.67 32.55 -5.68
C LEU A 276 -20.09 33.72 -6.49
N SER A 277 -19.92 33.55 -7.80
CA SER A 277 -19.32 34.55 -8.70
C SER A 277 -20.31 35.24 -9.64
N ASP A 278 -21.59 35.23 -9.34
CA ASP A 278 -22.64 35.82 -10.18
C ASP A 278 -22.47 37.35 -10.27
N PRO A 279 -22.17 37.92 -11.45
CA PRO A 279 -21.93 39.37 -11.59
C PRO A 279 -23.20 40.21 -11.44
N SER A 280 -24.39 39.59 -11.51
CA SER A 280 -25.67 40.29 -11.39
C SER A 280 -26.06 40.61 -9.95
N ARG A 281 -25.30 40.11 -8.96
CA ARG A 281 -25.60 40.29 -7.53
C ARG A 281 -24.33 40.42 -6.70
N SER A 282 -24.39 41.27 -5.68
CA SER A 282 -23.30 41.36 -4.71
C SER A 282 -23.21 40.07 -3.87
N PHE A 283 -22.02 39.76 -3.36
CA PHE A 283 -21.83 38.61 -2.48
C PHE A 283 -22.73 38.68 -1.24
N GLU A 284 -22.90 39.89 -0.69
CA GLU A 284 -23.85 40.12 0.39
C GLU A 284 -25.29 39.73 0.01
N ARG A 285 -25.74 40.10 -1.18
CA ARG A 285 -27.07 39.71 -1.67
C ARG A 285 -27.18 38.20 -1.83
N THR A 286 -26.13 37.51 -2.28
CA THR A 286 -26.05 36.05 -2.34
C THR A 286 -26.26 35.41 -0.96
N LEU A 287 -25.56 35.88 0.08
CA LEU A 287 -25.75 35.40 1.45
C LEU A 287 -27.17 35.67 1.96
N ARG A 288 -27.78 36.79 1.59
CA ARG A 288 -29.18 37.09 1.92
C ARG A 288 -30.18 36.17 1.20
N VAL A 289 -29.91 35.77 -0.04
CA VAL A 289 -30.72 34.75 -0.75
C VAL A 289 -30.66 33.42 0.00
N MET A 290 -29.47 33.03 0.48
CA MET A 290 -29.32 31.85 1.32
C MET A 290 -30.17 31.94 2.59
N MET A 291 -30.19 33.11 3.25
CA MET A 291 -30.97 33.37 4.47
C MET A 291 -32.49 33.47 4.27
N SER A 292 -32.96 33.64 3.04
CA SER A 292 -34.39 33.82 2.74
C SER A 292 -35.03 32.61 2.05
N THR A 293 -34.24 31.58 1.75
CA THR A 293 -34.71 30.36 1.09
C THR A 293 -35.34 29.39 2.06
N ASN A 294 -36.53 28.86 1.72
CA ASN A 294 -37.22 27.85 2.50
C ASN A 294 -36.67 26.45 2.19
N HIS A 295 -35.59 26.06 2.85
CA HIS A 295 -34.93 24.76 2.61
C HIS A 295 -35.73 23.58 3.17
N LEU A 296 -36.14 23.68 4.44
CA LEU A 296 -36.66 22.56 5.24
C LEU A 296 -38.15 22.69 5.56
N GLY A 297 -38.69 23.91 5.55
CA GLY A 297 -40.05 24.19 6.01
C GLY A 297 -41.14 23.84 5.01
N THR A 298 -42.37 24.02 5.45
CA THR A 298 -43.56 24.05 4.58
C THR A 298 -43.80 25.47 4.09
N GLU A 299 -44.78 25.68 3.21
CA GLU A 299 -45.21 27.04 2.82
C GLU A 299 -45.68 27.85 4.05
N ASP A 300 -46.50 27.25 4.93
CA ASP A 300 -47.04 27.95 6.10
C ASP A 300 -46.02 28.14 7.25
N ASN A 301 -44.96 27.34 7.27
CA ASN A 301 -43.90 27.43 8.29
C ASN A 301 -42.53 27.33 7.62
N PRO A 302 -42.08 28.40 6.95
CA PRO A 302 -40.85 28.40 6.18
C PRO A 302 -39.64 28.31 7.11
N GLN A 303 -38.67 27.48 6.75
CA GLN A 303 -37.49 27.24 7.57
C GLN A 303 -36.22 27.20 6.71
N VAL A 304 -35.29 28.10 7.03
CA VAL A 304 -33.93 28.10 6.50
C VAL A 304 -33.16 26.93 7.12
N HIS A 305 -32.37 26.22 6.34
CA HIS A 305 -31.51 25.17 6.86
C HIS A 305 -30.52 25.78 7.89
N PRO A 306 -30.44 25.26 9.14
CA PRO A 306 -29.65 25.90 10.21
C PRO A 306 -28.17 26.14 9.86
N VAL A 307 -27.52 25.17 9.22
CA VAL A 307 -26.11 25.30 8.80
C VAL A 307 -25.93 26.34 7.68
N VAL A 308 -26.89 26.44 6.76
CA VAL A 308 -26.89 27.47 5.70
C VAL A 308 -27.03 28.85 6.33
N ALA A 309 -27.96 28.97 7.29
CA ALA A 309 -28.18 30.22 8.01
C ALA A 309 -26.95 30.63 8.84
N GLN A 310 -26.31 29.69 9.52
CA GLN A 310 -25.11 29.94 10.31
C GLN A 310 -23.95 30.43 9.42
N ALA A 311 -23.64 29.73 8.33
CA ALA A 311 -22.57 30.11 7.42
C ALA A 311 -22.82 31.50 6.80
N ALA A 312 -24.07 31.81 6.43
CA ALA A 312 -24.42 33.11 5.89
C ALA A 312 -24.30 34.24 6.93
N ARG A 313 -24.81 34.04 8.15
CA ARG A 313 -24.71 35.04 9.25
C ARG A 313 -23.28 35.30 9.68
N GLU A 314 -22.46 34.24 9.78
CA GLU A 314 -21.05 34.36 10.14
C GLU A 314 -20.32 35.33 9.20
N LEU A 315 -20.58 35.23 7.90
CA LEU A 315 -20.01 36.14 6.92
C LEU A 315 -20.66 37.52 6.95
N LEU A 316 -21.99 37.61 7.04
CA LEU A 316 -22.68 38.91 7.11
C LEU A 316 -22.25 39.77 8.30
N ASN A 317 -21.81 39.15 9.40
CA ASN A 317 -21.29 39.84 10.58
C ASN A 317 -19.82 40.29 10.44
N LYS A 318 -19.15 39.99 9.32
CA LYS A 318 -17.76 40.38 9.05
C LYS A 318 -17.69 41.63 8.19
N SER A 319 -16.56 42.34 8.28
CA SER A 319 -16.28 43.48 7.42
C SER A 319 -16.28 43.09 5.93
N GLU A 320 -16.56 44.03 5.04
CA GLU A 320 -16.58 43.78 3.59
C GLU A 320 -15.23 43.24 3.06
N ASN A 321 -14.11 43.75 3.58
CA ASN A 321 -12.77 43.28 3.22
C ASN A 321 -12.56 41.83 3.66
N GLU A 322 -12.95 41.46 4.88
CA GLU A 322 -12.83 40.08 5.36
C GLU A 322 -13.77 39.14 4.59
N ARG A 323 -15.01 39.54 4.32
CA ARG A 323 -15.95 38.76 3.48
C ARG A 323 -15.37 38.50 2.09
N SER A 324 -14.81 39.52 1.46
CA SER A 324 -14.19 39.43 0.13
C SER A 324 -12.97 38.52 0.14
N GLY A 325 -12.15 38.56 1.20
CA GLY A 325 -11.04 37.64 1.43
C GLY A 325 -11.50 36.18 1.46
N VAL A 326 -12.55 35.88 2.25
CA VAL A 326 -13.10 34.51 2.34
C VAL A 326 -13.67 34.05 1.00
N LEU A 327 -14.41 34.89 0.29
CA LEU A 327 -14.94 34.56 -1.03
C LEU A 327 -13.82 34.22 -2.02
N SER A 328 -12.77 35.03 -2.07
CA SER A 328 -11.60 34.80 -2.93
C SER A 328 -10.94 33.46 -2.64
N THR A 329 -10.76 33.13 -1.36
CA THR A 329 -10.23 31.82 -0.94
C THR A 329 -11.16 30.67 -1.33
N ALA A 330 -12.47 30.78 -1.11
CA ALA A 330 -13.42 29.73 -1.51
C ALA A 330 -13.43 29.51 -3.04
N MET A 331 -13.34 30.60 -3.81
CA MET A 331 -13.28 30.54 -5.28
C MET A 331 -12.00 29.89 -5.80
N SER A 332 -10.87 29.99 -5.10
CA SER A 332 -9.63 29.32 -5.50
C SER A 332 -9.76 27.79 -5.43
N PHE A 333 -10.47 27.27 -4.43
CA PHE A 333 -10.77 25.83 -4.29
C PHE A 333 -11.72 25.29 -5.36
N LEU A 334 -12.56 26.16 -5.94
CA LEU A 334 -13.51 25.79 -6.98
C LEU A 334 -12.97 25.98 -8.41
N GLY A 335 -11.73 26.44 -8.56
CA GLY A 335 -11.13 26.80 -9.86
C GLY A 335 -11.21 25.68 -10.91
N LEU A 336 -11.00 24.43 -10.50
CA LEU A 336 -11.07 23.25 -11.38
C LEU A 336 -12.45 23.07 -12.03
N TYR A 337 -13.53 23.30 -11.27
CA TYR A 337 -14.91 23.03 -11.72
C TYR A 337 -15.48 24.12 -12.63
N ARG A 338 -14.71 25.18 -12.87
CA ARG A 338 -15.05 26.23 -13.84
C ARG A 338 -14.61 25.88 -15.25
N ASP A 339 -13.77 24.85 -15.40
CA ASP A 339 -13.43 24.29 -16.70
C ASP A 339 -14.67 23.63 -17.32
N PRO A 340 -15.10 23.99 -18.54
CA PRO A 340 -16.31 23.45 -19.16
C PRO A 340 -16.31 21.92 -19.29
N THR A 341 -15.14 21.33 -19.58
CA THR A 341 -14.99 19.88 -19.74
C THR A 341 -15.16 19.17 -18.40
N VAL A 342 -14.56 19.73 -17.34
CA VAL A 342 -14.73 19.19 -15.98
C VAL A 342 -16.17 19.38 -15.50
N ALA A 343 -16.77 20.54 -15.78
CA ALA A 343 -18.17 20.82 -15.44
C ALA A 343 -19.12 19.83 -16.12
N GLU A 344 -18.88 19.50 -17.38
CA GLU A 344 -19.65 18.49 -18.13
C GLU A 344 -19.47 17.08 -17.53
N THR A 345 -18.23 16.65 -17.30
CA THR A 345 -17.92 15.32 -16.73
C THR A 345 -18.41 15.16 -15.29
N THR A 346 -18.64 16.27 -14.57
CA THR A 346 -19.19 16.29 -13.20
C THR A 346 -20.63 16.78 -13.10
N SER A 347 -21.33 16.93 -14.23
CA SER A 347 -22.70 17.44 -14.28
C SER A 347 -23.75 16.43 -13.80
N ALA A 348 -23.52 15.15 -14.07
CA ALA A 348 -24.46 14.06 -13.82
C ALA A 348 -23.74 12.79 -13.34
N CYS A 349 -24.49 11.74 -13.01
CA CYS A 349 -23.95 10.42 -12.67
C CYS A 349 -24.43 9.38 -13.69
N ASP A 350 -23.49 8.74 -14.39
CA ASP A 350 -23.79 7.55 -15.20
C ASP A 350 -23.73 6.25 -14.35
N TRP A 351 -23.18 6.33 -13.14
CA TRP A 351 -23.05 5.25 -12.14
C TRP A 351 -23.05 5.84 -10.72
N ARG A 352 -23.33 5.02 -9.69
CA ARG A 352 -23.29 5.40 -8.27
C ARG A 352 -22.33 4.54 -7.48
N ILE A 353 -21.87 5.01 -6.33
CA ILE A 353 -20.89 4.27 -5.51
C ILE A 353 -21.41 2.88 -5.12
N ALA A 354 -22.70 2.77 -4.81
CA ALA A 354 -23.33 1.49 -4.47
C ALA A 354 -23.25 0.46 -5.62
N ASP A 355 -23.19 0.89 -6.89
CA ASP A 355 -23.08 -0.02 -8.03
C ASP A 355 -21.78 -0.82 -8.01
N LEU A 356 -20.71 -0.25 -7.43
CA LEU A 356 -19.42 -0.93 -7.33
C LEU A 356 -19.51 -2.26 -6.58
N MET A 357 -20.47 -2.44 -5.67
CA MET A 357 -20.59 -3.67 -4.87
C MET A 357 -21.96 -4.35 -5.01
N ASP A 358 -23.00 -3.61 -5.42
CA ASP A 358 -24.39 -4.09 -5.40
C ASP A 358 -25.05 -4.22 -6.77
N ALA A 359 -24.38 -3.83 -7.87
CA ALA A 359 -24.91 -4.04 -9.21
C ALA A 359 -25.03 -5.53 -9.55
N GLU A 360 -25.91 -5.88 -10.49
CA GLU A 360 -26.09 -7.27 -10.91
C GLU A 360 -24.79 -7.86 -11.48
N ARG A 361 -24.13 -7.11 -12.36
CA ARG A 361 -22.79 -7.41 -12.88
C ARG A 361 -21.74 -6.61 -12.10
N PRO A 362 -20.51 -7.13 -11.95
CA PRO A 362 -19.40 -6.35 -11.42
C PRO A 362 -19.20 -5.04 -12.18
N VAL A 363 -18.58 -4.05 -11.53
CA VAL A 363 -18.27 -2.75 -12.13
C VAL A 363 -16.77 -2.49 -12.07
N SER A 364 -16.19 -2.10 -13.19
CA SER A 364 -14.78 -1.77 -13.36
C SER A 364 -14.63 -0.29 -13.67
N LEU A 365 -14.30 0.51 -12.67
CA LEU A 365 -14.09 1.95 -12.77
C LEU A 365 -12.62 2.26 -12.98
N TYR A 366 -12.28 2.83 -14.13
CA TYR A 366 -10.93 3.31 -14.45
C TYR A 366 -10.88 4.82 -14.26
N LEU A 367 -10.13 5.25 -13.26
CA LEU A 367 -9.81 6.65 -13.00
C LEU A 367 -8.54 6.98 -13.78
N VAL A 368 -8.71 7.49 -14.99
CA VAL A 368 -7.58 7.83 -15.88
C VAL A 368 -7.37 9.32 -15.85
N VAL A 369 -6.15 9.73 -15.52
CA VAL A 369 -5.77 11.13 -15.50
C VAL A 369 -4.53 11.33 -16.36
N PRO A 370 -4.62 12.07 -17.48
CA PRO A 370 -3.46 12.36 -18.31
C PRO A 370 -2.32 12.99 -17.47
N PRO A 371 -1.06 12.60 -17.68
CA PRO A 371 0.07 13.13 -16.91
C PRO A 371 0.18 14.66 -16.92
N SER A 372 -0.24 15.32 -18.03
CA SER A 372 -0.28 16.78 -18.17
C SER A 372 -1.25 17.47 -17.22
N ASP A 373 -2.31 16.79 -16.80
CA ASP A 373 -3.38 17.34 -15.97
C ASP A 373 -3.44 16.71 -14.56
N LEU A 374 -2.44 15.88 -14.22
CA LEU A 374 -2.40 15.14 -12.97
C LEU A 374 -2.48 16.04 -11.74
N SER A 375 -1.68 17.10 -11.67
CA SER A 375 -1.72 18.03 -10.53
C SER A 375 -3.05 18.79 -10.45
N ARG A 376 -3.60 19.18 -11.60
CA ARG A 376 -4.83 19.99 -11.67
C ARG A 376 -6.07 19.20 -11.26
N THR A 377 -6.17 17.93 -11.68
CA THR A 377 -7.38 17.10 -11.50
C THR A 377 -7.29 16.15 -10.30
N LYS A 378 -6.11 16.04 -9.66
CA LYS A 378 -5.89 15.29 -8.42
C LYS A 378 -6.96 15.54 -7.33
N PRO A 379 -7.42 16.77 -7.05
CA PRO A 379 -8.45 16.99 -6.02
C PRO A 379 -9.76 16.25 -6.29
N LEU A 380 -10.19 16.18 -7.56
CA LEU A 380 -11.41 15.48 -7.97
C LEU A 380 -11.25 13.96 -7.84
N VAL A 381 -10.10 13.41 -8.25
CA VAL A 381 -9.83 11.96 -8.07
C VAL A 381 -9.78 11.59 -6.58
N ARG A 382 -9.15 12.42 -5.75
CA ARG A 382 -9.14 12.26 -4.29
C ARG A 382 -10.55 12.30 -3.71
N LEU A 383 -11.38 13.23 -4.17
CA LEU A 383 -12.78 13.34 -3.76
C LEU A 383 -13.56 12.04 -4.05
N ILE A 384 -13.46 11.52 -5.28
CA ILE A 384 -14.12 10.28 -5.69
C ILE A 384 -13.64 9.10 -4.84
N LEU A 385 -12.32 8.91 -4.71
CA LEU A 385 -11.75 7.81 -3.93
C LEU A 385 -12.13 7.87 -2.45
N ASN A 386 -12.16 9.07 -1.86
CA ASN A 386 -12.58 9.23 -0.48
C ASN A 386 -14.07 8.95 -0.29
N GLN A 387 -14.93 9.41 -1.22
CA GLN A 387 -16.35 9.09 -1.17
C GLN A 387 -16.57 7.57 -1.29
N ILE A 388 -15.93 6.90 -2.24
CA ILE A 388 -15.96 5.43 -2.39
C ILE A 388 -15.52 4.76 -1.09
N GLY A 389 -14.35 5.13 -0.59
CA GLY A 389 -13.74 4.54 0.59
C GLY A 389 -14.62 4.65 1.82
N ARG A 390 -15.24 5.81 2.05
CA ARG A 390 -16.09 6.03 3.23
C ARG A 390 -17.47 5.39 3.08
N ARG A 391 -18.10 5.53 1.91
CA ARG A 391 -19.45 5.00 1.64
C ARG A 391 -19.49 3.47 1.74
N LEU A 392 -18.49 2.79 1.18
CA LEU A 392 -18.46 1.32 1.16
C LEU A 392 -17.97 0.71 2.49
N THR A 393 -17.46 1.51 3.43
CA THR A 393 -17.08 1.04 4.77
C THR A 393 -18.05 1.46 5.87
N GLU A 394 -19.26 1.93 5.53
CA GLU A 394 -20.29 2.30 6.52
C GLU A 394 -21.18 1.12 6.95
N ARG A 395 -21.22 0.00 6.20
CA ARG A 395 -22.05 -1.19 6.50
C ARG A 395 -21.23 -2.47 6.45
N LEU A 396 -21.10 -3.13 7.61
CA LEU A 396 -20.30 -4.36 7.76
C LEU A 396 -20.97 -5.56 7.08
N GLN A 397 -20.18 -6.42 6.42
CA GLN A 397 -20.70 -7.69 5.90
C GLN A 397 -21.06 -8.61 7.09
N GLY A 398 -22.31 -9.08 7.16
CA GLY A 398 -22.73 -10.04 8.20
C GLY A 398 -24.18 -9.92 8.70
N GLU A 399 -24.93 -8.87 8.32
CA GLU A 399 -26.36 -8.85 8.59
C GLU A 399 -27.12 -9.81 7.64
N PRO A 400 -28.03 -10.68 8.16
CA PRO A 400 -28.79 -11.61 7.32
C PRO A 400 -29.55 -10.86 6.22
N GLY A 401 -29.25 -11.18 4.95
CA GLY A 401 -29.87 -10.55 3.78
C GLY A 401 -29.21 -9.25 3.27
N GLN A 402 -28.08 -8.82 3.85
CA GLN A 402 -27.39 -7.56 3.50
C GLN A 402 -25.89 -7.73 3.16
N GLY A 403 -25.53 -8.80 2.47
CA GLY A 403 -24.18 -8.94 1.90
C GLY A 403 -24.05 -8.20 0.57
N HIS A 404 -22.94 -7.51 0.35
CA HIS A 404 -22.57 -7.00 -0.98
C HIS A 404 -22.50 -8.14 -1.99
N ARG A 405 -22.92 -7.90 -3.24
CA ARG A 405 -22.93 -8.91 -4.31
C ARG A 405 -21.53 -9.20 -4.84
N HIS A 406 -20.67 -8.19 -4.83
CA HIS A 406 -19.30 -8.26 -5.36
C HIS A 406 -18.28 -7.81 -4.33
N GLN A 407 -17.08 -8.39 -4.42
CA GLN A 407 -15.90 -7.82 -3.76
C GLN A 407 -15.36 -6.65 -4.59
N LEU A 408 -14.63 -5.73 -3.95
CA LEU A 408 -14.02 -4.59 -4.61
C LEU A 408 -12.49 -4.64 -4.53
N LEU A 409 -11.82 -4.68 -5.67
CA LEU A 409 -10.38 -4.47 -5.76
C LEU A 409 -10.08 -2.98 -6.00
N MET A 410 -9.40 -2.31 -5.06
CA MET A 410 -8.81 -1.00 -5.28
C MET A 410 -7.38 -1.17 -5.78
N MET A 411 -7.19 -1.14 -7.11
CA MET A 411 -5.89 -1.20 -7.77
C MET A 411 -5.36 0.23 -7.94
N LEU A 412 -4.51 0.67 -7.01
CA LEU A 412 -3.98 2.03 -7.00
C LEU A 412 -2.54 2.04 -7.53
N ASP A 413 -2.40 2.20 -8.85
CA ASP A 413 -1.08 2.45 -9.44
C ASP A 413 -0.61 3.85 -9.01
N GLU A 414 0.67 3.93 -8.67
CA GLU A 414 1.30 5.14 -8.13
C GLU A 414 0.50 5.76 -6.96
N PHE A 415 0.15 4.93 -5.98
CA PHE A 415 -0.62 5.33 -4.80
C PHE A 415 -0.13 6.64 -4.14
N PRO A 416 1.20 6.88 -3.96
CA PRO A 416 1.67 8.14 -3.38
C PRO A 416 1.33 9.41 -4.19
N ALA A 417 1.07 9.31 -5.49
CA ALA A 417 0.69 10.47 -6.32
C ALA A 417 -0.64 11.08 -5.87
N LEU A 418 -1.50 10.29 -5.23
CA LEU A 418 -2.78 10.75 -4.70
C LEU A 418 -2.61 11.66 -3.48
N GLY A 419 -1.44 11.73 -2.83
CA GLY A 419 -1.26 12.44 -1.56
C GLY A 419 -1.91 11.70 -0.38
N ARG A 420 -2.00 12.35 0.78
CA ARG A 420 -2.54 11.71 1.99
C ARG A 420 -4.05 11.54 1.88
N LEU A 421 -4.54 10.31 2.03
CA LEU A 421 -5.96 9.98 2.06
C LEU A 421 -6.29 9.34 3.41
N ASP A 422 -6.98 10.08 4.28
CA ASP A 422 -7.20 9.71 5.69
C ASP A 422 -7.89 8.36 5.88
N PHE A 423 -8.77 7.98 4.95
CA PHE A 423 -9.46 6.68 5.00
C PHE A 423 -8.52 5.49 4.75
N PHE A 424 -7.31 5.70 4.24
CA PHE A 424 -6.29 4.65 4.16
C PHE A 424 -5.50 4.48 5.46
N GLU A 425 -5.35 5.51 6.29
CA GLU A 425 -4.71 5.38 7.60
C GLU A 425 -5.68 4.81 8.64
N SER A 426 -6.91 5.34 8.66
CA SER A 426 -7.89 5.03 9.70
C SER A 426 -8.70 3.76 9.44
N ALA A 427 -8.92 3.38 8.17
CA ALA A 427 -9.85 2.30 7.82
C ALA A 427 -9.23 1.05 7.21
N LEU A 428 -7.94 1.09 6.83
CA LEU A 428 -7.29 -0.05 6.19
C LEU A 428 -7.23 -1.29 7.11
N ALA A 429 -7.26 -1.11 8.44
CA ALA A 429 -7.28 -2.21 9.41
C ALA A 429 -8.55 -3.07 9.37
N TYR A 430 -9.71 -2.51 8.96
CA TYR A 430 -11.00 -3.22 8.96
C TYR A 430 -11.65 -3.38 7.59
N LYS A 431 -11.15 -2.72 6.52
CA LYS A 431 -11.66 -2.83 5.13
C LYS A 431 -11.79 -4.24 4.60
N ALA A 432 -10.87 -5.13 5.01
CA ALA A 432 -10.94 -6.57 4.77
C ALA A 432 -12.34 -7.15 5.06
N GLY A 433 -12.97 -6.76 6.17
CA GLY A 433 -14.31 -7.20 6.58
C GLY A 433 -15.47 -6.61 5.77
N TYR A 434 -15.21 -5.60 4.93
CA TYR A 434 -16.20 -4.98 4.04
C TYR A 434 -16.14 -5.54 2.61
N GLY A 435 -15.25 -6.51 2.34
CA GLY A 435 -15.04 -7.07 1.00
C GLY A 435 -14.25 -6.15 0.07
N ILE A 436 -13.47 -5.23 0.62
CA ILE A 436 -12.61 -4.32 -0.13
C ILE A 436 -11.15 -4.76 0.03
N ARG A 437 -10.49 -5.08 -1.08
CA ARG A 437 -9.07 -5.43 -1.15
C ARG A 437 -8.29 -4.29 -1.79
N SER A 438 -7.28 -3.77 -1.10
CA SER A 438 -6.40 -2.74 -1.65
C SER A 438 -5.12 -3.36 -2.21
N PHE A 439 -4.79 -3.03 -3.45
CA PHE A 439 -3.50 -3.31 -4.07
C PHE A 439 -2.81 -1.98 -4.33
N LEU A 440 -1.90 -1.62 -3.43
CA LEU A 440 -1.20 -0.34 -3.41
C LEU A 440 0.17 -0.49 -4.04
N ILE A 441 0.52 0.41 -4.97
CA ILE A 441 1.80 0.37 -5.66
C ILE A 441 2.55 1.69 -5.42
N ALA A 442 3.77 1.60 -4.93
CA ALA A 442 4.66 2.74 -4.70
C ALA A 442 6.04 2.47 -5.32
N GLN A 443 6.76 3.51 -5.73
CA GLN A 443 8.11 3.34 -6.27
C GLN A 443 9.13 3.08 -5.17
N SER A 444 8.91 3.67 -4.00
CA SER A 444 9.76 3.50 -2.82
C SER A 444 8.98 3.76 -1.54
N LEU A 445 9.53 3.30 -0.41
CA LEU A 445 9.00 3.63 0.91
C LEU A 445 9.08 5.13 1.20
N ASN A 446 10.09 5.82 0.66
CA ASN A 446 10.26 7.25 0.85
C ASN A 446 9.10 8.07 0.26
N GLN A 447 8.54 7.67 -0.88
CA GLN A 447 7.35 8.33 -1.43
C GLN A 447 6.14 8.20 -0.51
N ILE A 448 5.98 7.04 0.14
CA ILE A 448 4.92 6.82 1.12
C ILE A 448 5.15 7.71 2.34
N SER A 449 6.37 7.71 2.90
CA SER A 449 6.73 8.59 4.03
C SER A 449 6.52 10.06 3.71
N LYS A 450 6.79 10.50 2.46
CA LYS A 450 6.54 11.89 2.04
C LYS A 450 5.05 12.24 2.01
N ALA A 451 4.19 11.31 1.60
CA ALA A 451 2.76 11.56 1.48
C ALA A 451 2.00 11.37 2.81
N TYR A 452 2.40 10.40 3.65
CA TYR A 452 1.67 9.99 4.86
C TYR A 452 2.46 10.23 6.16
N GLY A 453 3.66 10.79 6.08
CA GLY A 453 4.56 10.92 7.22
C GLY A 453 5.32 9.63 7.55
N GLU A 454 6.35 9.77 8.40
CA GLU A 454 7.26 8.66 8.75
C GLU A 454 6.59 7.57 9.59
N ASN A 455 5.60 7.93 10.41
CA ASN A 455 4.90 7.02 11.32
C ASN A 455 3.50 6.69 10.78
N ASN A 456 3.42 6.16 9.56
CA ASN A 456 2.15 5.78 8.94
C ASN A 456 1.82 4.29 9.15
N ALA A 457 0.52 3.97 9.27
CA ALA A 457 0.03 2.62 9.48
C ALA A 457 -0.19 1.83 8.16
N ILE A 458 0.15 2.39 7.00
CA ILE A 458 -0.17 1.78 5.70
C ILE A 458 0.54 0.44 5.54
N LEU A 459 1.83 0.41 5.85
CA LEU A 459 2.67 -0.78 5.72
C LEU A 459 2.27 -1.88 6.69
N ASP A 460 1.85 -1.51 7.89
CA ASP A 460 1.48 -2.44 8.95
C ASP A 460 0.17 -3.17 8.61
N ASN A 461 -0.74 -2.50 7.90
CA ASN A 461 -1.99 -3.10 7.44
C ASN A 461 -1.85 -3.89 6.12
N CYS A 462 -0.75 -3.73 5.38
CA CYS A 462 -0.44 -4.53 4.20
C CYS A 462 0.35 -5.79 4.57
N HIS A 463 -0.38 -6.90 4.73
CA HIS A 463 0.20 -8.18 5.15
C HIS A 463 0.94 -8.90 4.02
N VAL A 464 0.61 -8.56 2.77
CA VAL A 464 1.34 -9.02 1.59
C VAL A 464 2.18 -7.87 1.07
N ARG A 465 3.48 -8.09 0.93
CA ARG A 465 4.42 -7.11 0.41
C ARG A 465 5.21 -7.73 -0.74
N VAL A 466 5.19 -7.08 -1.89
CA VAL A 466 5.96 -7.49 -3.06
C VAL A 466 7.04 -6.45 -3.30
N ALA A 467 8.30 -6.86 -3.40
CA ALA A 467 9.42 -5.97 -3.63
C ALA A 467 10.19 -6.37 -4.89
N PHE A 468 10.38 -5.40 -5.78
CA PHE A 468 11.29 -5.53 -6.92
C PHE A 468 12.67 -5.01 -6.52
N ALA A 469 13.63 -5.06 -7.44
CA ALA A 469 14.90 -4.35 -7.28
C ALA A 469 14.63 -2.89 -6.91
N SER A 470 15.12 -2.46 -5.74
CA SER A 470 14.94 -1.09 -5.25
C SER A 470 16.10 -0.21 -5.71
N ASN A 471 15.80 1.02 -6.13
CA ASN A 471 16.81 2.06 -6.37
C ASN A 471 17.09 2.91 -5.13
N ASP A 472 16.26 2.79 -4.08
CA ASP A 472 16.35 3.56 -2.85
C ASP A 472 17.00 2.70 -1.75
N GLU A 473 18.11 3.19 -1.16
CA GLU A 473 18.88 2.49 -0.14
C GLU A 473 18.05 2.24 1.12
N ARG A 474 17.26 3.23 1.55
CA ARG A 474 16.39 3.11 2.73
C ARG A 474 15.36 2.01 2.53
N THR A 475 14.75 1.94 1.35
CA THR A 475 13.81 0.88 0.99
C THR A 475 14.50 -0.49 0.96
N ALA A 476 15.69 -0.58 0.34
CA ALA A 476 16.46 -1.82 0.28
C ALA A 476 16.87 -2.33 1.68
N LYS A 477 17.30 -1.42 2.56
CA LYS A 477 17.61 -1.73 3.96
C LYS A 477 16.39 -2.25 4.70
N ARG A 478 15.23 -1.59 4.55
CA ARG A 478 13.99 -2.03 5.20
C ARG A 478 13.53 -3.41 4.70
N ILE A 479 13.69 -3.69 3.40
CA ILE A 479 13.41 -5.02 2.83
C ILE A 479 14.37 -6.05 3.42
N SER A 480 15.68 -5.80 3.39
CA SER A 480 16.72 -6.67 3.98
C SER A 480 16.42 -6.99 5.45
N ASP A 481 16.12 -5.97 6.26
CA ASP A 481 15.78 -6.13 7.67
C ASP A 481 14.49 -6.95 7.85
N SER A 482 13.49 -6.76 6.98
CA SER A 482 12.23 -7.53 7.00
C SER A 482 12.41 -8.99 6.57
N LEU A 483 13.40 -9.30 5.73
CA LEU A 483 13.76 -10.68 5.36
C LEU A 483 14.49 -11.41 6.47
N GLY A 484 15.16 -10.65 7.34
CA GLY A 484 15.84 -11.14 8.53
C GLY A 484 17.21 -11.77 8.26
N THR A 485 17.81 -12.26 9.35
CA THR A 485 19.14 -12.87 9.37
C THR A 485 19.05 -14.38 9.39
N ALA A 486 19.88 -15.04 8.59
CA ALA A 486 20.08 -16.47 8.51
C ALA A 486 21.44 -16.85 9.13
N THR A 487 21.55 -18.11 9.57
CA THR A 487 22.82 -18.68 10.03
C THR A 487 23.52 -19.39 8.87
N GLU A 488 24.68 -18.90 8.47
CA GLU A 488 25.51 -19.51 7.41
C GLU A 488 26.65 -20.32 8.05
N LEU A 489 26.83 -21.58 7.63
CA LEU A 489 27.96 -22.40 8.03
C LEU A 489 29.12 -22.19 7.06
N ARG A 490 30.14 -21.44 7.48
CA ARG A 490 31.40 -21.31 6.74
C ARG A 490 32.35 -22.41 7.14
N ALA A 491 32.68 -23.28 6.19
CA ALA A 491 33.74 -24.27 6.37
C ALA A 491 35.07 -23.67 5.93
N GLN A 492 35.95 -23.36 6.88
CA GLN A 492 37.31 -22.97 6.60
C GLN A 492 38.18 -24.23 6.53
N ARG A 493 38.71 -24.51 5.34
CA ARG A 493 39.62 -25.64 5.11
C ARG A 493 41.06 -25.12 5.21
N ASN A 494 41.74 -25.49 6.27
CA ASN A 494 43.17 -25.24 6.40
C ASN A 494 43.91 -26.46 5.88
N TYR A 495 44.68 -26.28 4.81
CA TYR A 495 45.59 -27.29 4.30
C TYR A 495 46.91 -27.16 5.05
N ALA A 496 47.20 -28.10 5.95
CA ALA A 496 48.50 -28.22 6.59
C ALA A 496 49.22 -29.43 5.98
N GLY A 497 50.31 -29.17 5.26
CA GLY A 497 51.15 -30.22 4.66
C GLY A 497 52.40 -29.68 4.00
N HIS A 498 53.54 -30.30 4.31
CA HIS A 498 54.82 -30.06 3.65
C HIS A 498 54.85 -30.82 2.31
N ARG A 499 55.40 -30.24 1.24
CA ARG A 499 55.42 -30.78 -0.15
C ARG A 499 56.08 -32.17 -0.34
N LEU A 500 56.54 -32.85 0.72
CA LEU A 500 57.36 -34.07 0.68
C LEU A 500 56.87 -35.22 1.58
N ALA A 501 55.67 -35.16 2.19
CA ALA A 501 55.17 -36.25 3.05
C ALA A 501 54.36 -37.30 2.25
N PRO A 502 54.73 -38.60 2.26
CA PRO A 502 54.05 -39.65 1.48
C PRO A 502 52.70 -40.11 2.04
N TRP A 503 52.27 -39.61 3.20
CA TRP A 503 51.08 -40.11 3.88
C TRP A 503 50.29 -38.97 4.53
N LEU A 504 49.05 -38.80 4.02
CA LEU A 504 47.94 -37.97 4.52
C LEU A 504 48.19 -36.46 4.70
N ALA A 505 47.71 -35.66 3.75
CA ALA A 505 47.44 -34.25 4.00
C ALA A 505 46.40 -34.12 5.13
N HIS A 506 46.79 -33.58 6.29
CA HIS A 506 45.85 -33.26 7.35
C HIS A 506 44.99 -32.08 6.91
N VAL A 507 43.82 -32.37 6.31
CA VAL A 507 42.81 -31.35 6.01
C VAL A 507 42.07 -31.03 7.30
N MET A 508 42.41 -29.92 7.93
CA MET A 508 41.66 -29.42 9.08
C MET A 508 40.48 -28.61 8.56
N VAL A 509 39.27 -29.15 8.69
CA VAL A 509 38.03 -28.45 8.35
C VAL A 509 37.45 -27.86 9.63
N SER A 510 37.67 -26.57 9.85
CA SER A 510 36.94 -25.82 10.88
C SER A 510 35.60 -25.36 10.29
N ARG A 511 34.52 -25.51 11.04
CA ARG A 511 33.20 -24.97 10.65
C ARG A 511 32.83 -23.89 11.63
N GLN A 512 32.63 -22.68 11.13
CA GLN A 512 32.19 -21.54 11.90
C GLN A 512 30.81 -21.12 11.45
N GLU A 513 29.95 -20.84 12.41
CA GLU A 513 28.64 -20.27 12.19
C GLU A 513 28.78 -18.75 12.12
N THR A 514 28.19 -18.13 11.11
CA THR A 514 28.21 -16.67 10.93
C THR A 514 26.80 -16.16 10.63
N ALA A 515 26.47 -14.99 11.17
CA ALA A 515 25.25 -14.28 10.84
C ALA A 515 25.34 -13.71 9.41
N ARG A 516 24.32 -13.95 8.58
CA ARG A 516 24.20 -13.36 7.25
C ARG A 516 22.75 -12.99 6.96
N GLN A 517 22.50 -11.77 6.53
CA GLN A 517 21.17 -11.36 6.05
C GLN A 517 20.72 -12.25 4.89
N LEU A 518 19.43 -12.61 4.84
CA LEU A 518 18.93 -13.49 3.78
C LEU A 518 19.16 -12.88 2.38
N LEU A 519 19.03 -11.55 2.29
CA LEU A 519 19.63 -10.70 1.26
C LEU A 519 20.14 -9.44 1.94
N THR A 520 21.36 -9.03 1.62
CA THR A 520 21.90 -7.72 2.02
C THR A 520 21.18 -6.60 1.26
N PRO A 521 21.20 -5.34 1.76
CA PRO A 521 20.61 -4.22 1.04
C PRO A 521 21.16 -4.08 -0.40
N GLY A 522 22.47 -4.31 -0.58
CA GLY A 522 23.09 -4.32 -1.92
C GLY A 522 22.54 -5.42 -2.82
N GLU A 523 22.34 -6.64 -2.31
CA GLU A 523 21.73 -7.74 -3.07
C GLU A 523 20.24 -7.47 -3.39
N VAL A 524 19.51 -6.75 -2.53
CA VAL A 524 18.13 -6.31 -2.84
C VAL A 524 18.11 -5.28 -3.98
N MET A 525 19.05 -4.34 -3.99
CA MET A 525 19.17 -3.36 -5.08
C MET A 525 19.63 -4.00 -6.40
N GLN A 526 20.42 -5.06 -6.32
CA GLN A 526 20.93 -5.82 -7.46
C GLN A 526 20.07 -7.05 -7.81
N LEU A 527 18.82 -7.11 -7.33
CA LEU A 527 17.92 -8.21 -7.64
C LEU A 527 17.72 -8.30 -9.16
N PRO A 528 17.81 -9.50 -9.76
CA PRO A 528 17.60 -9.67 -11.20
C PRO A 528 16.26 -9.11 -11.68
N ALA A 529 16.22 -8.57 -12.90
CA ALA A 529 15.05 -7.87 -13.43
C ALA A 529 13.82 -8.79 -13.60
N ASP A 530 14.02 -10.10 -13.73
CA ASP A 530 12.98 -11.13 -13.82
C ASP A 530 12.59 -11.72 -12.47
N GLU A 531 13.19 -11.28 -11.37
CA GLU A 531 12.92 -11.77 -10.01
C GLU A 531 12.23 -10.72 -9.13
N GLU A 532 11.48 -11.21 -8.15
CA GLU A 532 10.80 -10.41 -7.14
C GLU A 532 10.79 -11.14 -5.80
N ILE A 533 10.56 -10.38 -4.74
CA ILE A 533 10.49 -10.89 -3.37
C ILE A 533 9.04 -10.73 -2.90
N VAL A 534 8.40 -11.84 -2.54
CA VAL A 534 7.06 -11.84 -1.97
C VAL A 534 7.17 -12.17 -0.47
N MET A 535 6.70 -11.25 0.36
CA MET A 535 6.66 -11.38 1.81
C MET A 535 5.20 -11.44 2.25
N ILE A 536 4.84 -12.46 3.02
CA ILE A 536 3.49 -12.64 3.56
C ILE A 536 3.65 -12.79 5.08
N SER A 537 2.89 -11.99 5.84
CA SER A 537 2.91 -12.04 7.30
C SER A 537 2.72 -13.48 7.82
N GLY A 538 3.57 -13.88 8.78
CA GLY A 538 3.54 -15.22 9.36
C GLY A 538 4.17 -16.32 8.50
N GLN A 539 4.70 -15.99 7.32
CA GLN A 539 5.35 -16.96 6.43
C GLN A 539 6.80 -16.57 6.11
N ALA A 540 7.60 -17.58 5.76
CA ALA A 540 8.92 -17.35 5.20
C ALA A 540 8.79 -16.59 3.85
N PRO A 541 9.71 -15.67 3.53
CA PRO A 541 9.67 -14.94 2.26
C PRO A 541 9.87 -15.88 1.07
N ILE A 542 9.34 -15.48 -0.09
CA ILE A 542 9.42 -16.23 -1.34
C ILE A 542 10.23 -15.41 -2.34
N ARG A 543 11.27 -16.01 -2.91
CA ARG A 543 11.96 -15.48 -4.09
C ARG A 543 11.27 -16.02 -5.32
N ALA A 544 10.49 -15.17 -5.97
CA ALA A 544 9.63 -15.49 -7.10
C ALA A 544 10.21 -14.93 -8.41
N ARG A 545 9.67 -15.38 -9.53
CA ARG A 545 9.90 -14.77 -10.85
C ARG A 545 8.70 -13.95 -11.26
N LYS A 546 8.98 -12.77 -11.82
CA LYS A 546 7.95 -11.90 -12.36
C LYS A 546 7.20 -12.59 -13.48
N LEU A 547 5.88 -12.53 -13.39
CA LEU A 547 5.01 -12.89 -14.49
C LEU A 547 5.16 -11.88 -15.63
N ARG A 548 4.99 -12.32 -16.88
CA ARG A 548 4.92 -11.44 -18.05
C ARG A 548 3.70 -11.79 -18.89
N TYR A 549 2.66 -10.96 -18.84
CA TYR A 549 1.39 -11.29 -19.50
C TYR A 549 1.54 -11.57 -21.01
N PHE A 550 2.48 -10.89 -21.69
CA PHE A 550 2.69 -11.05 -23.14
C PHE A 550 3.45 -12.32 -23.52
N GLU A 551 4.10 -13.00 -22.57
CA GLU A 551 4.77 -14.30 -22.78
C GLU A 551 3.85 -15.49 -22.47
N ASP A 552 2.63 -15.23 -21.99
CA ASP A 552 1.74 -16.23 -21.43
C ASP A 552 0.39 -16.26 -22.15
N ALA A 553 0.10 -17.40 -22.77
CA ALA A 553 -1.10 -17.64 -23.58
C ALA A 553 -2.42 -17.43 -22.80
N ASN A 554 -2.40 -17.56 -21.47
CA ASN A 554 -3.59 -17.34 -20.65
C ASN A 554 -4.03 -15.86 -20.64
N PHE A 555 -3.12 -14.91 -20.93
CA PHE A 555 -3.43 -13.48 -20.91
C PHE A 555 -3.45 -12.86 -22.31
N THR A 556 -2.60 -13.29 -23.24
CA THR A 556 -2.55 -12.70 -24.59
C THR A 556 -3.91 -12.76 -25.30
N GLY A 557 -4.66 -13.86 -25.17
CA GLY A 557 -6.03 -13.97 -25.70
C GLY A 557 -7.08 -13.14 -24.96
N ARG A 558 -6.73 -12.56 -23.80
CA ARG A 558 -7.60 -11.68 -22.99
C ARG A 558 -7.25 -10.20 -23.16
N VAL A 559 -6.17 -9.86 -23.85
CA VAL A 559 -5.91 -8.45 -24.18
C VAL A 559 -6.79 -8.10 -25.37
N CYS A 560 -7.75 -7.20 -25.16
CA CYS A 560 -8.72 -6.78 -26.16
C CYS A 560 -8.82 -5.25 -26.14
N PRO A 561 -9.01 -4.61 -27.31
CA PRO A 561 -9.17 -3.17 -27.37
C PRO A 561 -10.37 -2.70 -26.54
N PRO A 562 -10.33 -1.48 -25.99
CA PRO A 562 -11.45 -0.91 -25.25
C PRO A 562 -12.69 -0.78 -26.13
N LEU A 563 -13.87 -0.70 -25.49
CA LEU A 563 -15.09 -0.29 -26.18
C LEU A 563 -14.93 1.15 -26.69
N GLY A 564 -15.49 1.45 -27.86
CA GLY A 564 -15.51 2.80 -28.41
C GLY A 564 -16.29 3.74 -27.49
N LEU A 565 -15.69 4.89 -27.19
CA LEU A 565 -16.32 5.96 -26.41
C LEU A 565 -16.97 6.98 -27.35
N SER A 566 -18.09 7.54 -26.92
CA SER A 566 -18.81 8.59 -27.64
C SER A 566 -19.10 9.73 -26.67
N ALA A 567 -18.81 10.96 -27.07
CA ALA A 567 -19.27 12.14 -26.36
C ALA A 567 -20.78 12.38 -26.58
N ASP A 568 -21.33 11.85 -27.67
CA ASP A 568 -22.74 11.98 -27.99
C ASP A 568 -23.55 10.87 -27.34
N GLY A 569 -24.56 11.26 -26.54
CA GLY A 569 -25.51 10.35 -25.91
C GLY A 569 -25.08 9.81 -24.52
N PRO A 570 -25.87 8.89 -23.93
CA PRO A 570 -25.52 8.30 -22.64
C PRO A 570 -24.33 7.33 -22.77
N TYR A 571 -23.54 7.22 -21.71
CA TYR A 571 -22.45 6.25 -21.66
C TYR A 571 -22.97 4.82 -21.93
N ALA A 572 -22.33 4.12 -22.88
CA ALA A 572 -22.88 2.90 -23.46
C ALA A 572 -22.89 1.71 -22.48
N ASP A 573 -21.76 1.46 -21.82
CA ASP A 573 -21.61 0.34 -20.87
C ASP A 573 -21.68 0.84 -19.43
N ARG A 574 -22.90 0.90 -18.88
CA ARG A 574 -23.16 1.38 -17.52
C ARG A 574 -24.20 0.51 -16.80
N PRO A 575 -24.15 0.45 -15.46
CA PRO A 575 -25.21 -0.19 -14.68
C PRO A 575 -26.56 0.54 -14.86
N PRO A 576 -27.69 -0.11 -14.51
CA PRO A 576 -28.99 0.56 -14.48
C PRO A 576 -28.96 1.81 -13.59
N SER A 577 -29.63 2.87 -14.04
CA SER A 577 -29.67 4.13 -13.31
C SER A 577 -30.34 3.96 -11.93
N ARG A 578 -29.75 4.59 -10.91
CA ARG A 578 -30.33 4.71 -9.57
C ARG A 578 -30.83 6.13 -9.34
N ALA A 579 -31.95 6.24 -8.63
CA ALA A 579 -32.48 7.52 -8.18
C ALA A 579 -31.55 8.20 -7.17
N ASP A 580 -31.69 9.53 -7.06
CA ASP A 580 -31.02 10.37 -6.08
C ASP A 580 -32.02 11.22 -5.30
N ASP A 581 -31.57 11.78 -4.18
CA ASP A 581 -32.43 12.49 -3.24
C ASP A 581 -32.76 13.95 -3.66
N TRP A 582 -32.08 14.47 -4.69
CA TRP A 582 -32.01 15.91 -4.97
C TRP A 582 -32.61 16.32 -6.31
N SER A 583 -32.45 15.50 -7.34
CA SER A 583 -32.97 15.75 -8.69
C SER A 583 -34.49 15.95 -8.66
N GLY A 584 -34.97 16.96 -9.38
CA GLY A 584 -36.39 17.28 -9.47
C GLY A 584 -36.97 18.07 -8.29
N GLN A 585 -36.16 18.49 -7.31
CA GLN A 585 -36.60 19.31 -6.18
C GLN A 585 -35.86 20.65 -6.16
N VAL A 586 -36.61 21.76 -6.18
CA VAL A 586 -36.06 23.13 -6.12
C VAL A 586 -36.86 23.95 -5.11
N ARG A 587 -36.20 24.34 -4.02
CA ARG A 587 -36.73 25.24 -3.00
C ARG A 587 -36.55 26.69 -3.40
N LYS A 588 -37.47 27.56 -2.99
CA LYS A 588 -37.47 28.99 -3.35
C LYS A 588 -37.35 29.90 -2.13
N PRO A 589 -36.91 31.16 -2.33
CA PRO A 589 -37.10 32.22 -1.35
C PRO A 589 -38.56 32.35 -0.90
N HIS A 590 -38.78 32.55 0.39
CA HIS A 590 -40.12 32.72 0.95
C HIS A 590 -40.30 34.13 1.54
N ALA A 591 -41.44 34.76 1.27
CA ALA A 591 -41.71 36.15 1.65
C ALA A 591 -41.54 36.41 3.15
N ASP A 592 -41.99 35.49 4.00
CA ASP A 592 -41.90 35.65 5.46
C ASP A 592 -40.48 35.47 6.02
N LEU A 593 -39.55 34.92 5.24
CA LEU A 593 -38.12 34.92 5.56
C LEU A 593 -37.41 36.17 5.03
N ILE A 594 -38.04 36.91 4.13
CA ILE A 594 -37.54 38.18 3.57
C ILE A 594 -37.92 39.37 4.48
N LYS A 595 -39.16 39.38 4.99
CA LYS A 595 -39.75 40.48 5.79
C LYS A 595 -38.98 40.85 7.08
N PRO A 596 -38.49 39.91 7.91
CA PRO A 596 -37.83 40.24 9.18
C PRO A 596 -36.56 41.08 8.99
N TRP A 597 -36.03 41.15 7.77
CA TRP A 597 -34.79 41.85 7.49
C TRP A 597 -34.99 43.17 6.73
N SER A 598 -36.02 43.27 5.87
CA SER A 598 -36.39 44.57 5.28
C SER A 598 -36.70 45.59 6.37
N GLU A 599 -37.38 45.16 7.44
CA GLU A 599 -37.71 45.98 8.61
C GLU A 599 -36.48 46.36 9.44
N LEU A 600 -35.45 45.51 9.48
CA LEU A 600 -34.19 45.73 10.21
C LEU A 600 -33.24 46.72 9.51
N VAL A 601 -33.37 46.88 8.19
CA VAL A 601 -32.63 47.92 7.42
C VAL A 601 -33.40 49.22 7.33
N SER A 602 -34.72 49.18 7.16
CA SER A 602 -35.53 50.41 7.20
C SER A 602 -35.58 51.03 8.59
N GLY A 603 -35.34 50.27 9.67
CA GLY A 603 -35.21 50.79 11.03
C GLY A 603 -33.87 51.50 11.33
N GLY A 604 -32.92 51.49 10.39
CA GLY A 604 -31.62 52.16 10.54
C GLY A 604 -31.53 53.54 9.88
N GLU A 605 -32.56 53.98 9.15
CA GLU A 605 -32.54 55.25 8.40
C GLU A 605 -33.33 56.39 9.07
N GLU A 606 -33.92 56.20 10.26
CA GLU A 606 -34.71 57.25 10.95
C GLU A 606 -33.99 57.96 12.11
N ASP A 607 -32.69 57.79 12.31
CA ASP A 607 -31.97 58.46 13.44
C ASP A 607 -30.60 59.06 13.07
N GLU A 608 -30.47 59.71 11.90
CA GLU A 608 -29.39 60.70 11.66
C GLU A 608 -29.86 62.14 12.00
N GLY A 609 -30.31 62.33 13.24
CA GLY A 609 -30.40 63.63 13.90
C GLY A 609 -29.05 64.06 14.50
N GLY A 610 -27.99 64.18 13.69
CA GLY A 610 -26.65 64.51 14.15
C GLY A 610 -25.95 65.56 13.28
N LEU A 611 -25.91 66.80 13.75
CA LEU A 611 -25.22 67.95 13.13
C LEU A 611 -23.75 67.62 12.75
N LYS A 612 -23.49 67.35 11.47
CA LYS A 612 -22.14 67.41 10.89
C LYS A 612 -21.73 68.88 10.72
N ARG A 613 -21.06 69.44 11.72
CA ARG A 613 -20.28 70.68 11.56
C ARG A 613 -19.03 70.37 10.73
N HIS A 614 -19.03 70.79 9.48
CA HIS A 614 -17.82 70.90 8.68
C HIS A 614 -17.01 72.13 9.12
N PRO A 615 -15.73 72.00 9.49
CA PRO A 615 -14.83 73.15 9.52
C PRO A 615 -14.45 73.48 8.07
N ALA A 616 -14.71 74.72 7.65
CA ALA A 616 -14.25 75.26 6.38
C ALA A 616 -12.71 75.35 6.38
N LEU A 617 -12.08 74.85 5.31
CA LEU A 617 -10.67 75.08 5.01
C LEU A 617 -10.49 76.51 4.47
N PRO A 618 -9.46 77.26 4.87
CA PRO A 618 -8.96 78.39 4.12
C PRO A 618 -7.99 77.91 3.03
N GLU A 619 -8.15 78.39 1.80
CA GLU A 619 -7.11 78.35 0.76
C GLU A 619 -5.96 79.32 1.13
N GLU A 620 -4.71 78.85 1.08
CA GLU A 620 -3.66 79.46 0.23
C GLU A 620 -2.29 78.72 0.27
N ALA A 621 -1.83 78.39 -0.94
CA ALA A 621 -0.48 78.46 -1.51
C ALA A 621 0.69 77.55 -1.05
N PRO A 622 1.63 77.22 -1.97
CA PRO A 622 2.44 75.99 -1.93
C PRO A 622 3.90 76.24 -1.48
N ALA A 623 4.50 75.28 -0.74
CA ALA A 623 5.96 75.06 -0.79
C ALA A 623 6.49 73.85 0.01
N LYS A 624 7.34 73.09 -0.71
CA LYS A 624 8.56 72.35 -0.32
C LYS A 624 8.46 70.94 0.27
N HIS A 625 8.93 69.99 -0.54
CA HIS A 625 9.43 68.66 -0.17
C HIS A 625 10.53 68.73 0.89
N GLN A 626 10.44 67.84 1.89
CA GLN A 626 11.57 67.27 2.65
C GLN A 626 11.18 65.87 3.19
N PRO A 627 12.17 64.99 3.44
CA PRO A 627 12.06 63.55 3.18
C PRO A 627 11.41 62.71 4.28
N GLU A 628 10.96 61.51 3.88
CA GLU A 628 10.36 60.45 4.70
C GLU A 628 11.14 60.18 6.00
N ARG A 629 10.42 60.22 7.13
CA ARG A 629 10.78 59.53 8.36
C ARG A 629 10.03 58.19 8.42
N ALA A 630 10.79 57.12 8.67
CA ALA A 630 10.26 55.78 8.88
C ALA A 630 9.22 55.74 10.00
N PRO A 631 8.13 54.95 9.88
CA PRO A 631 7.15 54.84 10.92
C PRO A 631 7.66 54.00 12.09
N ASP A 632 7.44 54.57 13.28
CA ASP A 632 7.69 54.05 14.60
C ASP A 632 6.83 52.81 14.85
N ALA A 633 7.43 51.76 15.41
CA ALA A 633 6.75 50.53 15.78
C ALA A 633 6.09 50.71 17.15
N GLY A 634 4.77 50.56 17.24
CA GLY A 634 4.06 50.68 18.50
C GLY A 634 2.68 50.04 18.49
N LEU A 635 2.60 48.92 19.22
CA LEU A 635 1.44 48.35 19.91
C LEU A 635 0.51 47.44 19.10
N VAL A 636 0.85 46.15 19.11
CA VAL A 636 -0.12 45.05 19.11
C VAL A 636 0.13 44.26 20.40
N ASP A 637 -0.86 44.26 21.29
CA ASP A 637 -0.96 43.31 22.39
C ASP A 637 -1.20 41.92 21.80
N ASP A 638 -0.35 40.94 22.14
CA ASP A 638 -0.72 39.52 22.28
C ASP A 638 0.44 38.73 22.91
N GLU A 639 0.11 37.77 23.77
CA GLU A 639 1.02 36.87 24.51
C GLU A 639 2.09 36.22 23.61
N PHE A 640 3.38 36.46 23.94
CA PHE A 640 4.52 35.97 23.18
C PHE A 640 5.26 34.84 23.92
N ASP A 641 5.44 33.69 23.26
CA ASP A 641 6.17 32.52 23.77
C ASP A 641 7.72 32.74 23.72
N PRO A 642 8.46 32.51 24.82
CA PRO A 642 9.93 32.66 24.87
C PRO A 642 10.73 31.80 23.89
N ALA A 643 10.14 30.77 23.28
CA ALA A 643 10.82 29.89 22.32
C ALA A 643 11.05 30.53 20.94
N ASP A 644 10.19 31.46 20.52
CA ASP A 644 10.27 32.08 19.19
C ASP A 644 11.35 33.17 19.10
N ALA A 645 11.64 33.85 20.22
CA ALA A 645 12.72 34.83 20.29
C ALA A 645 14.11 34.21 20.01
N ARG A 646 14.35 32.97 20.45
CA ARG A 646 15.65 32.28 20.24
C ARG A 646 15.82 31.81 18.78
N ARG A 647 14.74 31.43 18.11
CA ARG A 647 14.75 31.06 16.69
C ARG A 647 15.03 32.26 15.79
N MET A 648 14.39 33.39 16.08
CA MET A 648 14.58 34.63 15.31
C MET A 648 16.01 35.17 15.47
N ASP A 649 16.59 35.07 16.67
CA ASP A 649 17.97 35.49 16.91
C ASP A 649 19.00 34.56 16.20
N GLN A 650 18.73 33.26 16.09
CA GLN A 650 19.53 32.33 15.29
C GLN A 650 19.44 32.60 13.78
N LEU A 651 18.24 32.92 13.26
CA LEU A 651 18.02 33.24 11.86
C LEU A 651 18.69 34.57 11.47
N ALA A 652 18.64 35.58 12.35
CA ALA A 652 19.31 36.86 12.15
C ALA A 652 20.84 36.73 12.09
N ARG A 653 21.43 35.90 12.96
CA ARG A 653 22.89 35.61 12.97
C ARG A 653 23.33 34.86 11.71
N ASN A 654 22.52 33.95 11.19
CA ASN A 654 22.80 33.21 9.96
C ASN A 654 22.72 34.13 8.72
N ALA A 655 21.74 35.04 8.68
CA ALA A 655 21.59 36.01 7.58
C ALA A 655 22.72 37.06 7.54
N ALA A 656 23.32 37.40 8.68
CA ALA A 656 24.48 38.29 8.74
C ALA A 656 25.78 37.59 8.26
N THR A 657 25.90 36.29 8.50
CA THR A 657 27.06 35.49 8.07
C THR A 657 27.06 35.29 6.55
N VAL A 658 25.88 35.06 5.94
CA VAL A 658 25.73 34.92 4.48
C VAL A 658 25.99 36.24 3.74
N ARG A 659 25.59 37.39 4.32
CA ARG A 659 25.88 38.72 3.74
C ARG A 659 27.36 39.09 3.78
N ARG A 660 28.13 38.67 4.79
CA ARG A 660 29.59 38.84 4.81
C ARG A 660 30.31 37.96 3.80
N ALA A 661 29.84 36.73 3.57
CA ALA A 661 30.42 35.83 2.58
C ALA A 661 30.23 36.33 1.13
N HIS A 662 29.08 36.96 0.84
CA HIS A 662 28.80 37.50 -0.50
C HIS A 662 29.56 38.80 -0.81
N ALA A 663 29.96 39.58 0.21
CA ALA A 663 30.71 40.83 0.03
C ALA A 663 32.23 40.63 -0.20
N LEU A 664 32.78 39.46 0.13
CA LEU A 664 34.20 39.14 -0.03
C LEU A 664 34.55 38.59 -1.42
N ASN A 665 33.57 38.21 -2.25
CA ASN A 665 33.81 37.52 -3.53
C ASN A 665 33.79 38.43 -4.77
N ASN A 666 33.40 39.70 -4.63
CA ASN A 666 33.25 40.65 -5.76
C ASN A 666 34.33 41.75 -5.81
N GLY A 667 35.49 41.52 -5.20
CA GLY A 667 36.55 42.52 -5.08
C GLY A 667 37.94 41.97 -5.30
N MET A 668 38.22 41.35 -6.46
CA MET A 668 39.60 41.14 -6.93
C MET A 668 39.65 40.74 -8.41
N GLY A 669 40.22 41.63 -9.24
CA GLY A 669 41.13 41.24 -10.33
C GLY A 669 40.57 41.12 -11.76
N ASP A 670 40.47 42.25 -12.46
CA ASP A 670 40.67 42.34 -13.91
C ASP A 670 42.19 42.37 -14.17
N GLN A 671 42.76 41.39 -14.90
CA GLN A 671 43.89 41.53 -15.84
C GLN A 671 44.46 40.17 -16.34
N ALA A 672 44.32 39.97 -17.65
CA ALA A 672 45.26 39.39 -18.63
C ALA A 672 45.69 37.90 -18.63
N ASP A 673 45.82 37.43 -19.88
CA ASP A 673 46.58 36.30 -20.47
C ASP A 673 45.97 34.88 -20.55
N ASP A 674 45.63 34.56 -21.80
CA ASP A 674 46.07 33.45 -22.67
C ASP A 674 46.00 31.98 -22.21
N ASP A 675 45.45 31.20 -23.15
CA ASP A 675 45.79 29.80 -23.47
C ASP A 675 45.52 28.70 -22.42
N LEU A 676 44.48 27.89 -22.68
CA LEU A 676 44.58 26.45 -23.02
C LEU A 676 43.25 25.69 -22.78
N ILE A 677 42.72 25.14 -23.88
CA ILE A 677 41.80 23.97 -23.98
C ILE A 677 42.54 22.73 -23.38
N PRO A 678 41.91 21.72 -22.72
CA PRO A 678 40.85 20.91 -23.33
C PRO A 678 39.67 20.36 -22.50
N SER A 679 38.61 20.14 -23.30
CA SER A 679 37.43 19.26 -23.16
C SER A 679 37.46 18.13 -22.13
N PHE A 680 36.34 17.97 -21.40
CA PHE A 680 35.57 16.73 -21.24
C PHE A 680 34.10 17.04 -20.94
#